data_AF-A0A7I8CBX2-F1
#
_entry.id   AF-A0A7I8CBX2-F1
#
_cell.length_a   1.000
_cell.length_b   1.000
_cell.length_c   1.000
_cell.angle_alpha   90.00
_cell.angle_beta   90.00
_cell.angle_gamma   90.00
#
_symmetry.space_group_name_H-M   'P 1'
#
loop_
_entity.id
_entity.type
_entity.pdbx_description
1 polymer ?
#
loop_
_entity_poly.entity_id
_entity_poly.type
_entity_poly.pdbx_seq_one_letter_code
_entity_poly.pdbx_strand_id
1 'polypeptide(L)'
;MTLDITQFYQTFFDEADELLAQMEQLLLNLDVGHPDPEDLAAIFRAAHSIKGGAATFGFTALTETTHILESLLDRARNNEIVLRKDMIDTFLETKDVLSGQLADYRASAEPDAAIAAAICAKLEQLHKESSGAAPAAAAPAAAAPEPAAVQGHTPEHVVEQAEQAVEAAGVWADNEPAQTGAASSDAAAGPHLKITLRGVGEKDQELLTEELGNLGRIVGQVKTGSDITLWLESDVSSDDIVAVCCFVIDESQIVIGRGAAPANGAEQGAPGASEAAQTEPANAGGMASGGAGAPAAVVQSAPAAPAPAAAQPVAQPAAAQAAAQPAAQAAPAPAEPAIVTPAAAAAPAAPKAAPASAEGDRKARPAAAANAGEGSSIRVGVEKVDQLINLVGELVITQAMLAETTSTFDPALHDRLFNGMAQLERNARDLQEAVMSIRMMPMDYVFSRFPRLVRDLAAKLGKQVELVTFGQATELDKSLIERIIDPLTHLVRNSLDHGIETVEARKAAGKDSTGQLVLSAAHHGGNIVIEVSDDGAGLRRDKILAKAAKQGITVSDTMTDDEVWNLIFLPGFSTAEQVTDVSGRGVGMDVVKRNIQSMGGHVEITSHAGKGSTTRIVLPLTLAILDGMSVKVGSEIFILPLNFVMESLQPRADDIYTVANGERVVRVRGEYLPLVALHEVFSVEDARTDPTQGIVTIMQTEGRRFAMLIDELVGQQQVVVKNLETNYRKVHGISAATILGDGSVALIVDVAALNRETRASHSASLALA
;
A
#
# COMPACT_ATOMS: atom_id res chain seq x y z
N MET A 1 -35.49 -5.82 6.46
CA MET A 1 -35.28 -4.90 5.32
C MET A 1 -34.64 -5.73 4.23
N THR A 2 -35.09 -5.63 2.97
CA THR A 2 -34.35 -6.21 1.85
C THR A 2 -33.09 -5.37 1.66
N LEU A 3 -31.90 -5.99 1.72
CA LEU A 3 -30.68 -5.31 1.32
C LEU A 3 -30.76 -4.98 -0.17
N ASP A 4 -30.32 -3.79 -0.55
CA ASP A 4 -30.18 -3.43 -1.95
C ASP A 4 -28.82 -3.94 -2.44
N ILE A 5 -28.83 -5.15 -3.00
CA ILE A 5 -27.61 -5.87 -3.42
C ILE A 5 -26.84 -5.08 -4.49
N THR A 6 -27.51 -4.18 -5.23
CA THR A 6 -26.87 -3.34 -6.26
C THR A 6 -25.78 -2.42 -5.71
N GLN A 7 -25.79 -2.10 -4.41
CA GLN A 7 -24.71 -1.33 -3.78
C GLN A 7 -23.34 -2.03 -3.85
N PHE A 8 -23.32 -3.38 -3.90
CA PHE A 8 -22.09 -4.18 -3.88
C PHE A 8 -21.58 -4.53 -5.29
N TYR A 9 -22.36 -4.27 -6.34
CA TYR A 9 -22.00 -4.62 -7.73
C TYR A 9 -20.68 -3.98 -8.17
N GLN A 10 -20.42 -2.71 -7.79
CA GLN A 10 -19.17 -2.04 -8.14
C GLN A 10 -17.97 -2.71 -7.46
N THR A 11 -18.05 -2.99 -6.15
CA THR A 11 -16.99 -3.72 -5.42
C THR A 11 -16.68 -5.07 -6.07
N PHE A 12 -17.71 -5.80 -6.52
CA PHE A 12 -17.51 -7.06 -7.24
C PHE A 12 -16.86 -6.87 -8.61
N PHE A 13 -17.28 -5.89 -9.41
CA PHE A 13 -16.67 -5.66 -10.73
C PHE A 13 -15.20 -5.22 -10.58
N ASP A 14 -14.90 -4.40 -9.58
CA ASP A 14 -13.54 -3.92 -9.32
C ASP A 14 -12.64 -5.08 -8.82
N GLU A 15 -13.14 -5.93 -7.90
CA GLU A 15 -12.45 -7.15 -7.45
C GLU A 15 -12.25 -8.16 -8.60
N ALA A 16 -13.25 -8.36 -9.46
CA ALA A 16 -13.16 -9.27 -10.58
C ALA A 16 -12.18 -8.79 -11.66
N ASP A 17 -12.07 -7.48 -11.91
CA ASP A 17 -11.04 -6.91 -12.80
C ASP A 17 -9.63 -7.13 -12.24
N GLU A 18 -9.42 -6.91 -10.93
CA GLU A 18 -8.12 -7.18 -10.26
C GLU A 18 -7.75 -8.68 -10.34
N LEU A 19 -8.70 -9.58 -10.09
CA LEU A 19 -8.49 -11.03 -10.17
C LEU A 19 -8.23 -11.52 -11.60
N LEU A 20 -8.90 -10.97 -12.62
CA LEU A 20 -8.60 -11.29 -14.03
C LEU A 20 -7.23 -10.76 -14.46
N ALA A 21 -6.83 -9.56 -14.03
CA ALA A 21 -5.50 -9.02 -14.31
C ALA A 21 -4.39 -9.84 -13.64
N GLN A 22 -4.60 -10.31 -12.39
CA GLN A 22 -3.71 -11.25 -11.72
C GLN A 22 -3.64 -12.58 -12.47
N MET A 23 -4.78 -13.14 -12.87
CA MET A 23 -4.86 -14.41 -13.60
C MET A 23 -4.13 -14.34 -14.95
N GLU A 24 -4.26 -13.24 -15.69
CA GLU A 24 -3.52 -13.00 -16.94
C GLU A 24 -2.01 -12.97 -16.71
N GLN A 25 -1.53 -12.21 -15.71
CA GLN A 25 -0.10 -12.13 -15.40
C GLN A 25 0.49 -13.49 -15.00
N LEU A 26 -0.23 -14.31 -14.24
CA LEU A 26 0.23 -15.64 -13.88
C LEU A 26 0.25 -16.58 -15.09
N LEU A 27 -0.82 -16.60 -15.89
CA LEU A 27 -0.90 -17.42 -17.13
C LEU A 27 0.20 -17.07 -18.14
N LEU A 28 0.60 -15.80 -18.26
CA LEU A 28 1.66 -15.34 -19.16
C LEU A 28 3.09 -15.71 -18.69
N ASN A 29 3.30 -15.93 -17.38
CA ASN A 29 4.61 -16.24 -16.81
C ASN A 29 4.82 -17.74 -16.50
N LEU A 30 3.75 -18.56 -16.54
CA LEU A 30 3.79 -19.98 -16.18
C LEU A 30 4.64 -20.83 -17.15
N ASP A 31 5.64 -21.56 -16.64
CA ASP A 31 6.34 -22.58 -17.44
C ASP A 31 5.43 -23.78 -17.69
N VAL A 32 4.98 -23.94 -18.95
CA VAL A 32 4.14 -25.07 -19.38
C VAL A 32 4.85 -26.43 -19.18
N GLY A 33 6.18 -26.46 -19.16
CA GLY A 33 6.96 -27.68 -18.92
C GLY A 33 7.08 -28.07 -17.45
N HIS A 34 7.11 -27.08 -16.54
CA HIS A 34 7.24 -27.26 -15.09
C HIS A 34 6.43 -26.19 -14.34
N PRO A 35 5.08 -26.25 -14.39
CA PRO A 35 4.24 -25.21 -13.81
C PRO A 35 4.38 -25.20 -12.29
N ASP A 36 4.53 -24.00 -11.70
CA ASP A 36 4.62 -23.87 -10.25
C ASP A 36 3.25 -24.19 -9.60
N PRO A 37 3.20 -25.11 -8.61
CA PRO A 37 1.97 -25.39 -7.88
C PRO A 37 1.36 -24.17 -7.18
N GLU A 38 2.16 -23.18 -6.76
CA GLU A 38 1.66 -21.96 -6.13
C GLU A 38 0.99 -21.03 -7.15
N ASP A 39 1.56 -20.89 -8.36
CA ASP A 39 0.95 -20.12 -9.46
C ASP A 39 -0.35 -20.77 -9.93
N LEU A 40 -0.37 -22.09 -10.11
CA LEU A 40 -1.60 -22.84 -10.43
C LEU A 40 -2.67 -22.68 -9.35
N ALA A 41 -2.29 -22.73 -8.07
CA ALA A 41 -3.21 -22.49 -6.98
C ALA A 41 -3.70 -21.03 -6.92
N ALA A 42 -2.90 -20.06 -7.35
CA ALA A 42 -3.30 -18.65 -7.44
C ALA A 42 -4.28 -18.40 -8.61
N ILE A 43 -3.98 -18.93 -9.80
CA ILE A 43 -4.87 -18.92 -10.97
C ILE A 43 -6.22 -19.57 -10.63
N PHE A 44 -6.21 -20.72 -9.95
CA PHE A 44 -7.43 -21.39 -9.49
C PHE A 44 -8.24 -20.53 -8.51
N ARG A 45 -7.59 -19.92 -7.50
CA ARG A 45 -8.27 -19.02 -6.54
C ARG A 45 -8.94 -17.84 -7.23
N ALA A 46 -8.28 -17.21 -8.21
CA ALA A 46 -8.86 -16.11 -8.97
C ALA A 46 -10.15 -16.52 -9.70
N ALA A 47 -10.11 -17.62 -10.46
CA ALA A 47 -11.30 -18.15 -11.14
C ALA A 47 -12.44 -18.50 -10.16
N HIS A 48 -12.12 -19.13 -9.03
CA HIS A 48 -13.08 -19.54 -8.01
C HIS A 48 -13.76 -18.35 -7.32
N SER A 49 -13.01 -17.30 -6.96
CA SER A 49 -13.57 -16.08 -6.37
C SER A 49 -14.48 -15.33 -7.34
N ILE A 50 -14.09 -15.20 -8.62
CA ILE A 50 -14.93 -14.56 -9.64
C ILE A 50 -16.24 -15.35 -9.82
N LYS A 51 -16.20 -16.69 -9.88
CA LYS A 51 -17.39 -17.54 -9.91
C LYS A 51 -18.29 -17.33 -8.69
N GLY A 52 -17.70 -17.29 -7.49
CA GLY A 52 -18.43 -17.08 -6.23
C GLY A 52 -19.21 -15.77 -6.22
N GLY A 53 -18.54 -14.66 -6.52
CA GLY A 53 -19.21 -13.36 -6.65
C GLY A 53 -20.24 -13.33 -7.78
N ALA A 54 -19.91 -13.86 -8.96
CA ALA A 54 -20.83 -13.92 -10.10
C ALA A 54 -22.14 -14.65 -9.75
N ALA A 55 -22.05 -15.76 -9.03
CA ALA A 55 -23.21 -16.51 -8.55
C ALA A 55 -24.03 -15.71 -7.52
N THR A 56 -23.38 -15.04 -6.56
CA THR A 56 -24.03 -14.18 -5.55
C THR A 56 -24.82 -13.03 -6.17
N PHE A 57 -24.34 -12.45 -7.28
CA PHE A 57 -24.99 -11.34 -7.97
C PHE A 57 -25.90 -11.77 -9.14
N GLY A 58 -25.95 -13.07 -9.47
CA GLY A 58 -26.84 -13.62 -10.50
C GLY A 58 -26.32 -13.48 -11.94
N PHE A 59 -25.03 -13.25 -12.14
CA PHE A 59 -24.39 -13.12 -13.45
C PHE A 59 -24.14 -14.51 -14.06
N THR A 60 -25.18 -15.09 -14.65
CA THR A 60 -25.19 -16.49 -15.14
C THR A 60 -24.08 -16.81 -16.14
N ALA A 61 -23.93 -16.02 -17.20
CA ALA A 61 -22.92 -16.27 -18.23
C ALA A 61 -21.48 -16.22 -17.68
N LEU A 62 -21.22 -15.31 -16.74
CA LEU A 62 -19.95 -15.18 -16.05
C LEU A 62 -19.68 -16.37 -15.10
N THR A 63 -20.72 -16.84 -14.41
CA THR A 63 -20.68 -18.02 -13.53
C THR A 63 -20.43 -19.30 -14.32
N GLU A 64 -21.10 -19.48 -15.46
CA GLU A 64 -20.93 -20.65 -16.33
C GLU A 64 -19.53 -20.68 -16.97
N THR A 65 -19.06 -19.54 -17.49
CA THR A 65 -17.73 -19.43 -18.14
C THR A 65 -16.60 -19.67 -17.13
N THR A 66 -16.67 -19.10 -15.93
CA THR A 66 -15.68 -19.34 -14.86
C THR A 66 -15.70 -20.77 -14.33
N HIS A 67 -16.87 -21.39 -14.17
CA HIS A 67 -17.00 -22.77 -13.66
C HIS A 67 -16.29 -23.80 -14.56
N ILE A 68 -16.37 -23.67 -15.89
CA ILE A 68 -15.68 -24.59 -16.82
C ILE A 68 -14.16 -24.37 -16.79
N LEU A 69 -13.71 -23.11 -16.70
CA LEU A 69 -12.29 -22.75 -16.54
C LEU A 69 -11.72 -23.33 -15.24
N GLU A 70 -12.39 -23.09 -14.11
CA GLU A 70 -12.03 -23.62 -12.79
C GLU A 70 -11.94 -25.16 -12.80
N SER A 71 -12.88 -25.83 -13.46
CA SER A 71 -12.91 -27.29 -13.60
C SER A 71 -11.72 -27.88 -14.38
N LEU A 72 -11.06 -27.08 -15.23
CA LEU A 72 -9.81 -27.47 -15.90
C LEU A 72 -8.59 -27.16 -15.03
N LEU A 73 -8.61 -26.03 -14.32
CA LEU A 73 -7.53 -25.58 -13.44
C LEU A 73 -7.36 -26.51 -12.22
N ASP A 74 -8.45 -27.00 -11.63
CA ASP A 74 -8.38 -27.98 -10.53
C ASP A 74 -7.69 -29.28 -10.98
N ARG A 75 -8.09 -29.79 -12.15
CA ARG A 75 -7.51 -31.02 -12.71
C ARG A 75 -6.03 -30.86 -13.09
N ALA A 76 -5.60 -29.65 -13.49
CA ALA A 76 -4.19 -29.33 -13.69
C ALA A 76 -3.43 -29.28 -12.34
N ARG A 77 -3.99 -28.58 -11.34
CA ARG A 77 -3.47 -28.49 -9.96
C ARG A 77 -3.30 -29.88 -9.31
N ASN A 78 -4.26 -30.77 -9.54
CA ASN A 78 -4.28 -32.13 -9.00
C ASN A 78 -3.42 -33.13 -9.82
N ASN A 79 -2.69 -32.65 -10.84
CA ASN A 79 -1.85 -33.44 -11.75
C ASN A 79 -2.61 -34.52 -12.55
N GLU A 80 -3.92 -34.36 -12.76
CA GLU A 80 -4.72 -35.26 -13.61
C GLU A 80 -4.51 -34.99 -15.10
N ILE A 81 -4.22 -33.73 -15.46
CA ILE A 81 -4.01 -33.29 -16.85
C ILE A 81 -2.68 -32.54 -16.94
N VAL A 82 -1.88 -32.86 -17.96
CA VAL A 82 -0.62 -32.15 -18.24
C VAL A 82 -0.96 -30.89 -19.02
N LEU A 83 -0.51 -29.73 -18.53
CA LEU A 83 -0.68 -28.46 -19.22
C LEU A 83 0.01 -28.48 -20.59
N ARG A 84 -0.59 -27.78 -21.55
CA ARG A 84 -0.08 -27.59 -22.90
C ARG A 84 -0.25 -26.14 -23.32
N LYS A 85 0.53 -25.68 -24.29
CA LYS A 85 0.45 -24.30 -24.74
C LYS A 85 -0.95 -23.93 -25.29
N ASP A 86 -1.57 -24.83 -26.04
CA ASP A 86 -2.94 -24.66 -26.55
C ASP A 86 -4.00 -24.49 -25.44
N MET A 87 -3.73 -25.01 -24.24
CA MET A 87 -4.59 -24.80 -23.07
C MET A 87 -4.38 -23.41 -22.47
N ILE A 88 -3.12 -22.95 -22.31
CA ILE A 88 -2.81 -21.60 -21.81
C ILE A 88 -3.31 -20.52 -22.79
N ASP A 89 -3.07 -20.68 -24.09
CA ASP A 89 -3.59 -19.79 -25.13
C ASP A 89 -5.13 -19.71 -25.07
N THR A 90 -5.82 -20.79 -24.68
CA THR A 90 -7.28 -20.83 -24.49
C THR A 90 -7.73 -20.23 -23.15
N PHE A 91 -6.95 -20.37 -22.07
CA PHE A 91 -7.24 -19.72 -20.79
C PHE A 91 -7.11 -18.19 -20.87
N LEU A 92 -6.15 -17.69 -21.67
CA LEU A 92 -6.02 -16.25 -21.97
C LEU A 92 -7.21 -15.73 -22.78
N GLU A 93 -7.61 -16.44 -23.85
CA GLU A 93 -8.84 -16.13 -24.60
C GLU A 93 -10.10 -16.17 -23.71
N THR A 94 -10.14 -17.09 -22.74
CA THR A 94 -11.22 -17.15 -21.74
C THR A 94 -11.21 -15.93 -20.83
N LYS A 95 -10.04 -15.51 -20.34
CA LYS A 95 -9.90 -14.28 -19.55
C LYS A 95 -10.41 -13.04 -20.31
N ASP A 96 -10.15 -12.95 -21.62
CA ASP A 96 -10.65 -11.82 -22.43
C ASP A 96 -12.18 -11.86 -22.60
N VAL A 97 -12.79 -13.05 -22.76
CA VAL A 97 -14.26 -13.18 -22.77
C VAL A 97 -14.87 -12.85 -21.40
N LEU A 98 -14.23 -13.26 -20.30
CA LEU A 98 -14.66 -12.91 -18.93
C LEU A 98 -14.59 -11.38 -18.71
N SER A 99 -13.54 -10.71 -19.17
CA SER A 99 -13.44 -9.24 -19.15
C SER A 99 -14.53 -8.57 -19.97
N GLY A 100 -14.88 -9.13 -21.15
CA GLY A 100 -16.02 -8.66 -21.95
C GLY A 100 -17.35 -8.79 -21.21
N GLN A 101 -17.62 -9.96 -20.64
CA GLN A 101 -18.84 -10.22 -19.85
C GLN A 101 -18.96 -9.26 -18.64
N LEU A 102 -17.86 -8.98 -17.94
CA LEU A 102 -17.83 -8.00 -16.85
C LEU A 102 -18.11 -6.57 -17.34
N ALA A 103 -17.54 -6.17 -18.47
CA ALA A 103 -17.80 -4.85 -19.07
C ALA A 103 -19.27 -4.69 -19.48
N ASP A 104 -19.87 -5.70 -20.10
CA ASP A 104 -21.29 -5.72 -20.47
C ASP A 104 -22.20 -5.64 -19.23
N TYR A 105 -21.95 -6.47 -18.20
CA TYR A 105 -22.71 -6.41 -16.95
C TYR A 105 -22.53 -5.07 -16.20
N ARG A 106 -21.31 -4.49 -16.17
CA ARG A 106 -21.05 -3.15 -15.60
C ARG A 106 -21.79 -2.06 -16.40
N ALA A 107 -21.97 -2.25 -17.71
CA ALA A 107 -22.79 -1.39 -18.58
C ALA A 107 -24.31 -1.65 -18.50
N SER A 108 -24.75 -2.63 -17.69
CA SER A 108 -26.14 -3.10 -17.60
C SER A 108 -26.70 -3.68 -18.91
N ALA A 109 -25.82 -4.28 -19.72
CA ALA A 109 -26.15 -5.09 -20.89
C ALA A 109 -26.12 -6.60 -20.54
N GLU A 110 -26.73 -7.43 -21.39
CA GLU A 110 -26.52 -8.88 -21.38
C GLU A 110 -25.32 -9.21 -22.30
N PRO A 111 -24.33 -10.01 -21.86
CA PRO A 111 -23.18 -10.35 -22.70
C PRO A 111 -23.55 -11.16 -23.95
N ASP A 112 -22.70 -11.12 -24.98
CA ASP A 112 -22.92 -11.88 -26.22
C ASP A 112 -22.85 -13.41 -25.96
N ALA A 113 -24.03 -14.01 -25.94
CA ALA A 113 -24.22 -15.45 -25.74
C ALA A 113 -23.54 -16.32 -26.82
N ALA A 114 -23.28 -15.80 -28.03
CA ALA A 114 -22.54 -16.54 -29.06
C ALA A 114 -21.04 -16.59 -28.75
N ILE A 115 -20.47 -15.51 -28.21
CA ILE A 115 -19.07 -15.47 -27.76
C ILE A 115 -18.89 -16.34 -26.51
N ALA A 116 -19.80 -16.24 -25.54
CA ALA A 116 -19.81 -17.09 -24.35
C ALA A 116 -19.91 -18.59 -24.71
N ALA A 117 -20.87 -18.97 -25.56
CA ALA A 117 -21.03 -20.35 -26.00
C ALA A 117 -19.81 -20.88 -26.79
N ALA A 118 -19.16 -20.04 -27.60
CA ALA A 118 -17.97 -20.43 -28.35
C ALA A 118 -16.78 -20.76 -27.44
N ILE A 119 -16.49 -19.95 -26.42
CA ILE A 119 -15.37 -20.22 -25.50
C ILE A 119 -15.68 -21.39 -24.55
N CYS A 120 -16.92 -21.49 -24.05
CA CYS A 120 -17.36 -22.64 -23.25
C CYS A 120 -17.24 -23.95 -24.03
N ALA A 121 -17.63 -23.99 -25.31
CA ALA A 121 -17.45 -25.16 -26.17
C ALA A 121 -15.97 -25.53 -26.38
N LYS A 122 -15.08 -24.55 -26.50
CA LYS A 122 -13.64 -24.76 -26.65
C LYS A 122 -13.00 -25.31 -25.36
N LEU A 123 -13.38 -24.78 -24.20
CA LEU A 123 -12.97 -25.32 -22.90
C LEU A 123 -13.52 -26.74 -22.67
N GLU A 124 -14.79 -26.98 -23.01
CA GLU A 124 -15.37 -28.33 -22.95
C GLU A 124 -14.66 -29.33 -23.87
N GLN A 125 -14.17 -28.90 -25.04
CA GLN A 125 -13.38 -29.76 -25.93
C GLN A 125 -12.05 -30.15 -25.26
N LEU A 126 -11.30 -29.19 -24.70
CA LEU A 126 -10.07 -29.46 -23.94
C LEU A 126 -10.33 -30.38 -22.74
N HIS A 127 -11.48 -30.23 -22.07
CA HIS A 127 -11.89 -31.11 -20.97
C HIS A 127 -12.11 -32.55 -21.48
N LYS A 128 -12.83 -32.73 -22.59
CA LYS A 128 -13.15 -34.05 -23.16
C LYS A 128 -11.90 -34.76 -23.70
N GLU A 129 -11.04 -34.04 -24.42
CA GLU A 129 -9.73 -34.54 -24.87
C GLU A 129 -8.84 -35.01 -23.71
N SER A 130 -8.96 -34.35 -22.54
CA SER A 130 -8.22 -34.67 -21.33
C SER A 130 -8.93 -35.66 -20.40
N SER A 131 -10.01 -36.30 -20.85
CA SER A 131 -10.80 -37.26 -20.05
C SER A 131 -10.88 -38.69 -20.62
N GLY A 132 -10.35 -38.97 -21.83
CA GLY A 132 -10.09 -40.36 -22.23
C GLY A 132 -9.91 -40.67 -23.71
N ALA A 133 -9.32 -41.85 -23.95
CA ALA A 133 -9.16 -42.54 -25.24
C ALA A 133 -8.33 -41.84 -26.33
N ALA A 134 -7.03 -42.14 -26.37
CA ALA A 134 -6.15 -41.78 -27.49
C ALA A 134 -6.47 -42.58 -28.77
N PRO A 135 -6.62 -41.93 -29.94
CA PRO A 135 -6.43 -42.56 -31.25
C PRO A 135 -4.95 -42.89 -31.48
N ALA A 136 -4.68 -43.88 -32.32
CA ALA A 136 -3.33 -44.45 -32.47
C ALA A 136 -2.28 -43.50 -33.10
N ALA A 137 -1.04 -43.69 -32.68
CA ALA A 137 0.13 -42.90 -33.04
C ALA A 137 0.42 -42.75 -34.55
N ALA A 138 0.95 -41.58 -34.92
CA ALA A 138 1.82 -41.39 -36.07
C ALA A 138 3.09 -40.66 -35.62
N ALA A 139 4.27 -41.18 -35.98
CA ALA A 139 5.58 -40.60 -35.64
C ALA A 139 5.96 -39.48 -36.64
N PRO A 140 6.86 -38.53 -36.27
CA PRO A 140 7.03 -37.29 -37.02
C PRO A 140 7.79 -37.45 -38.34
N ALA A 141 7.39 -36.65 -39.33
CA ALA A 141 8.13 -36.39 -40.57
C ALA A 141 8.36 -34.87 -40.72
N ALA A 142 9.50 -34.48 -41.30
CA ALA A 142 9.95 -33.09 -41.32
C ALA A 142 9.76 -32.38 -42.68
N ALA A 143 9.72 -31.05 -42.63
CA ALA A 143 9.88 -30.07 -43.72
C ALA A 143 8.80 -30.01 -44.84
N ALA A 144 7.95 -28.97 -44.74
CA ALA A 144 7.64 -27.89 -45.72
C ALA A 144 7.59 -28.16 -47.26
N PRO A 145 6.83 -27.35 -48.05
CA PRO A 145 5.66 -26.51 -47.72
C PRO A 145 4.45 -26.69 -48.71
N GLU A 146 3.45 -25.80 -48.57
CA GLU A 146 2.35 -25.33 -49.46
C GLU A 146 2.30 -25.67 -50.99
N PRO A 147 1.14 -25.46 -51.70
CA PRO A 147 -0.17 -24.93 -51.26
C PRO A 147 -1.45 -25.66 -51.78
N ALA A 148 -2.60 -25.23 -51.23
CA ALA A 148 -3.96 -25.08 -51.84
C ALA A 148 -4.60 -26.16 -52.77
N ALA A 149 -5.84 -26.58 -52.42
CA ALA A 149 -7.05 -26.29 -53.24
C ALA A 149 -8.41 -26.77 -52.63
N VAL A 150 -9.33 -25.81 -52.45
CA VAL A 150 -10.76 -25.84 -52.87
C VAL A 150 -11.70 -27.01 -52.45
N GLN A 151 -12.55 -26.71 -51.45
CA GLN A 151 -14.00 -27.01 -51.34
C GLN A 151 -14.55 -28.46 -51.49
N GLY A 152 -14.94 -29.02 -50.34
CA GLY A 152 -16.35 -29.35 -50.04
C GLY A 152 -16.91 -30.71 -50.49
N HIS A 153 -17.71 -31.33 -49.61
CA HIS A 153 -19.12 -31.74 -49.84
C HIS A 153 -19.75 -32.27 -48.53
N THR A 154 -20.90 -31.73 -48.15
CA THR A 154 -21.98 -32.44 -47.42
C THR A 154 -22.79 -33.27 -48.45
N PRO A 155 -23.82 -34.09 -48.09
CA PRO A 155 -24.47 -34.37 -46.80
C PRO A 155 -24.45 -35.91 -46.51
N GLU A 156 -25.34 -36.66 -45.84
CA GLU A 156 -26.65 -36.45 -45.15
C GLU A 156 -27.02 -37.70 -44.30
N HIS A 157 -27.95 -37.56 -43.32
CA HIS A 157 -28.94 -38.60 -42.91
C HIS A 157 -28.47 -39.99 -42.32
N VAL A 158 -29.25 -40.79 -41.54
CA VAL A 158 -30.40 -40.53 -40.60
C VAL A 158 -30.78 -41.79 -39.76
N VAL A 159 -31.49 -41.58 -38.64
CA VAL A 159 -32.64 -42.39 -38.08
C VAL A 159 -32.46 -43.87 -37.62
N GLU A 160 -32.51 -44.03 -36.28
CA GLU A 160 -33.46 -44.85 -35.46
C GLU A 160 -33.46 -46.39 -35.23
N GLN A 161 -33.97 -46.72 -34.03
CA GLN A 161 -34.89 -47.82 -33.61
C GLN A 161 -34.41 -49.28 -33.39
N ALA A 162 -34.37 -49.68 -32.10
CA ALA A 162 -34.99 -50.87 -31.46
C ALA A 162 -34.28 -51.12 -30.08
N GLU A 163 -34.91 -50.99 -28.91
CA GLU A 163 -35.92 -51.87 -28.26
C GLU A 163 -35.39 -53.26 -27.80
N GLN A 164 -35.71 -53.81 -26.60
CA GLN A 164 -36.18 -53.24 -25.32
C GLN A 164 -36.17 -54.32 -24.18
N ALA A 165 -36.54 -53.92 -22.94
CA ALA A 165 -37.06 -54.75 -21.82
C ALA A 165 -36.08 -55.71 -21.08
N VAL A 166 -36.34 -56.23 -19.86
CA VAL A 166 -37.58 -56.34 -19.04
C VAL A 166 -37.29 -56.18 -17.51
N GLU A 167 -38.12 -55.40 -16.80
CA GLU A 167 -38.42 -55.41 -15.33
C GLU A 167 -37.29 -55.28 -14.27
N ALA A 168 -37.53 -54.86 -13.01
CA ALA A 168 -38.80 -54.56 -12.32
C ALA A 168 -38.72 -53.24 -11.51
N ALA A 169 -39.86 -52.56 -11.34
CA ALA A 169 -40.00 -51.35 -10.52
C ALA A 169 -41.37 -51.29 -9.81
N GLY A 170 -41.48 -50.45 -8.79
CA GLY A 170 -42.73 -50.07 -8.12
C GLY A 170 -42.47 -49.05 -7.01
N VAL A 171 -43.27 -48.00 -6.82
CA VAL A 171 -44.60 -47.68 -7.37
C VAL A 171 -44.66 -46.21 -7.82
N TRP A 172 -45.37 -45.91 -8.91
CA TRP A 172 -45.70 -44.54 -9.35
C TRP A 172 -46.98 -44.01 -8.71
N ALA A 173 -47.04 -42.69 -8.47
CA ALA A 173 -48.24 -41.87 -8.64
C ALA A 173 -47.88 -40.38 -8.70
N ASP A 174 -48.51 -39.65 -9.63
CA ASP A 174 -48.47 -38.19 -9.79
C ASP A 174 -49.30 -37.49 -8.67
N ASN A 175 -49.40 -36.17 -8.51
CA ASN A 175 -49.14 -35.04 -9.41
C ASN A 175 -48.90 -33.72 -8.60
N GLU A 176 -48.44 -32.64 -9.26
CA GLU A 176 -48.40 -31.19 -8.88
C GLU A 176 -48.64 -30.72 -7.41
N PRO A 177 -47.92 -29.66 -6.95
CA PRO A 177 -48.66 -28.42 -6.74
C PRO A 177 -47.95 -27.08 -7.01
N ALA A 178 -48.79 -26.05 -7.13
CA ALA A 178 -48.51 -24.65 -7.41
C ALA A 178 -47.93 -23.81 -6.24
N GLN A 179 -47.43 -22.62 -6.61
CA GLN A 179 -47.52 -21.32 -5.92
C GLN A 179 -47.18 -21.19 -4.41
N THR A 180 -46.03 -20.56 -4.15
CA THR A 180 -45.82 -19.41 -3.23
C THR A 180 -46.69 -19.26 -1.97
N GLY A 181 -46.08 -19.32 -0.77
CA GLY A 181 -46.63 -18.64 0.40
C GLY A 181 -46.10 -19.03 1.79
N ALA A 182 -45.22 -18.20 2.35
CA ALA A 182 -45.00 -17.94 3.78
C ALA A 182 -44.69 -19.08 4.79
N ALA A 183 -43.62 -18.85 5.55
CA ALA A 183 -43.44 -19.15 6.99
C ALA A 183 -43.85 -20.52 7.58
N SER A 184 -42.81 -21.28 7.97
CA SER A 184 -42.72 -22.17 9.13
C SER A 184 -43.51 -23.48 9.18
N SER A 185 -42.78 -24.55 9.52
CA SER A 185 -43.18 -25.45 10.60
C SER A 185 -41.95 -25.76 11.46
N ASP A 186 -42.09 -25.61 12.78
CA ASP A 186 -40.99 -25.80 13.74
C ASP A 186 -41.05 -27.21 14.33
N ALA A 187 -39.90 -27.91 14.31
CA ALA A 187 -39.72 -29.21 14.93
C ALA A 187 -38.25 -29.40 15.34
N ALA A 188 -37.96 -29.12 16.62
CA ALA A 188 -36.65 -29.26 17.27
C ALA A 188 -35.60 -28.16 17.01
N ALA A 189 -36.01 -26.93 16.68
CA ALA A 189 -35.13 -25.75 16.77
C ALA A 189 -34.80 -25.43 18.25
N GLY A 190 -33.78 -26.10 18.80
CA GLY A 190 -33.23 -25.75 20.11
C GLY A 190 -32.47 -24.41 20.08
N PRO A 191 -32.12 -23.86 21.25
CA PRO A 191 -31.65 -22.47 21.38
C PRO A 191 -30.24 -22.22 20.81
N HIS A 192 -29.45 -23.26 20.53
CA HIS A 192 -28.08 -23.14 20.08
C HIS A 192 -27.96 -23.27 18.56
N LEU A 193 -26.98 -22.57 17.99
CA LEU A 193 -26.54 -22.78 16.61
C LEU A 193 -25.88 -24.16 16.53
N LYS A 194 -26.41 -25.05 15.67
CA LYS A 194 -25.86 -26.38 15.44
C LYS A 194 -25.01 -26.33 14.17
N ILE A 195 -23.70 -26.47 14.32
CA ILE A 195 -22.72 -26.39 13.24
C ILE A 195 -22.19 -27.81 13.00
N THR A 196 -22.27 -28.31 11.77
CA THR A 196 -21.77 -29.65 11.39
C THR A 196 -20.71 -29.51 10.32
N LEU A 197 -19.49 -29.94 10.61
CA LEU A 197 -18.34 -29.89 9.69
C LEU A 197 -18.03 -31.33 9.25
N ARG A 198 -17.93 -31.57 7.94
CA ARG A 198 -17.81 -32.92 7.36
C ARG A 198 -16.46 -33.15 6.69
N GLY A 199 -15.94 -34.38 6.71
CA GLY A 199 -14.72 -34.71 5.97
C GLY A 199 -13.44 -34.07 6.52
N VAL A 200 -13.43 -33.68 7.80
CA VAL A 200 -12.38 -32.88 8.46
C VAL A 200 -11.36 -33.79 9.16
N GLY A 201 -10.06 -33.52 8.98
CA GLY A 201 -8.97 -34.23 9.65
C GLY A 201 -8.92 -33.98 11.17
N GLU A 202 -8.36 -34.91 11.96
CA GLU A 202 -8.41 -34.84 13.44
C GLU A 202 -7.80 -33.55 14.01
N LYS A 203 -6.68 -33.07 13.44
CA LYS A 203 -6.04 -31.80 13.81
C LYS A 203 -6.90 -30.59 13.48
N ASP A 204 -7.51 -30.63 12.31
CA ASP A 204 -8.29 -29.53 11.76
C ASP A 204 -9.63 -29.43 12.50
N GLN A 205 -10.20 -30.56 12.95
CA GLN A 205 -11.31 -30.60 13.90
C GLN A 205 -10.96 -29.96 15.25
N GLU A 206 -9.73 -30.10 15.75
CA GLU A 206 -9.32 -29.46 17.01
C GLU A 206 -9.19 -27.95 16.82
N LEU A 207 -8.51 -27.50 15.75
CA LEU A 207 -8.36 -26.08 15.43
C LEU A 207 -9.70 -25.39 15.16
N LEU A 208 -10.60 -26.01 14.39
CA LEU A 208 -11.95 -25.50 14.15
C LEU A 208 -12.84 -25.52 15.41
N THR A 209 -12.57 -26.40 16.39
CA THR A 209 -13.24 -26.36 17.70
C THR A 209 -12.75 -25.17 18.53
N GLU A 210 -11.46 -24.83 18.45
CA GLU A 210 -10.90 -23.65 19.13
C GLU A 210 -11.43 -22.35 18.49
N GLU A 211 -11.41 -22.22 17.16
CA GLU A 211 -11.89 -21.01 16.48
C GLU A 211 -13.41 -20.81 16.57
N LEU A 212 -14.21 -21.89 16.54
CA LEU A 212 -15.65 -21.77 16.85
C LEU A 212 -15.91 -21.44 18.33
N GLY A 213 -14.98 -21.81 19.23
CA GLY A 213 -14.97 -21.36 20.62
C GLY A 213 -14.63 -19.87 20.79
N ASN A 214 -13.91 -19.28 19.82
CA ASN A 214 -13.67 -17.83 19.77
C ASN A 214 -14.91 -17.04 19.31
N LEU A 215 -15.81 -17.67 18.55
CA LEU A 215 -17.09 -17.07 18.10
C LEU A 215 -18.26 -17.26 19.08
N GLY A 216 -18.11 -18.03 20.16
CA GLY A 216 -19.16 -18.21 21.16
C GLY A 216 -18.92 -19.36 22.11
N ARG A 217 -19.86 -19.58 23.03
CA ARG A 217 -19.72 -20.66 24.01
C ARG A 217 -20.16 -21.99 23.41
N ILE A 218 -19.24 -22.96 23.30
CA ILE A 218 -19.61 -24.33 22.93
C ILE A 218 -20.33 -24.99 24.10
N VAL A 219 -21.60 -25.36 23.87
CA VAL A 219 -22.50 -26.01 24.83
C VAL A 219 -22.53 -27.54 24.66
N GLY A 220 -22.08 -28.04 23.50
CA GLY A 220 -21.89 -29.47 23.27
C GLY A 220 -21.08 -29.75 22.01
N GLN A 221 -20.45 -30.93 21.95
CA GLN A 221 -19.72 -31.43 20.78
C GLN A 221 -19.92 -32.94 20.61
N VAL A 222 -19.93 -33.41 19.36
CA VAL A 222 -19.96 -34.83 18.98
C VAL A 222 -19.04 -35.04 17.78
N LYS A 223 -17.95 -35.79 17.96
CA LYS A 223 -17.05 -36.24 16.88
C LYS A 223 -17.47 -37.63 16.39
N THR A 224 -17.55 -37.83 15.08
CA THR A 224 -17.99 -39.07 14.42
C THR A 224 -17.07 -39.36 13.21
N GLY A 225 -15.86 -39.85 13.49
CA GLY A 225 -14.83 -40.04 12.46
C GLY A 225 -14.35 -38.70 11.89
N SER A 226 -14.51 -38.50 10.58
CA SER A 226 -14.19 -37.24 9.90
C SER A 226 -15.14 -36.08 10.21
N ASP A 227 -16.30 -36.36 10.80
CA ASP A 227 -17.38 -35.39 10.91
C ASP A 227 -17.56 -34.94 12.37
N ILE A 228 -17.55 -33.62 12.59
CA ILE A 228 -17.74 -33.01 13.92
C ILE A 228 -19.01 -32.17 13.93
N THR A 229 -19.83 -32.34 14.97
CA THR A 229 -20.99 -31.49 15.24
C THR A 229 -20.77 -30.71 16.52
N LEU A 230 -20.93 -29.39 16.45
CA LEU A 230 -20.78 -28.43 17.54
C LEU A 230 -22.12 -27.72 17.79
N TRP A 231 -22.40 -27.40 19.04
CA TRP A 231 -23.56 -26.59 19.45
C TRP A 231 -23.06 -25.33 20.15
N LEU A 232 -23.32 -24.18 19.55
CA LEU A 232 -22.78 -22.88 19.93
C LEU A 232 -23.87 -21.96 20.50
N GLU A 233 -23.63 -21.40 21.68
CA GLU A 233 -24.36 -20.26 22.24
C GLU A 233 -23.64 -18.98 21.78
N SER A 234 -24.20 -18.34 20.75
CA SER A 234 -23.70 -17.13 20.11
C SER A 234 -24.82 -16.38 19.37
N ASP A 235 -24.67 -15.07 19.23
CA ASP A 235 -25.48 -14.18 18.39
C ASP A 235 -24.83 -13.81 17.03
N VAL A 236 -23.61 -14.32 16.78
CA VAL A 236 -22.87 -14.21 15.51
C VAL A 236 -23.67 -14.82 14.34
N SER A 237 -23.51 -14.27 13.13
CA SER A 237 -24.27 -14.72 11.96
C SER A 237 -23.74 -16.05 11.39
N SER A 238 -24.57 -16.74 10.59
CA SER A 238 -24.13 -17.92 9.83
C SER A 238 -22.94 -17.61 8.93
N ASP A 239 -22.94 -16.42 8.33
CA ASP A 239 -22.01 -16.01 7.29
C ASP A 239 -20.62 -15.73 7.89
N ASP A 240 -20.57 -15.13 9.10
CA ASP A 240 -19.34 -14.97 9.89
C ASP A 240 -18.77 -16.34 10.33
N ILE A 241 -19.64 -17.29 10.69
CA ILE A 241 -19.25 -18.65 11.11
C ILE A 241 -18.68 -19.43 9.92
N VAL A 242 -19.29 -19.31 8.74
CA VAL A 242 -18.75 -19.84 7.48
C VAL A 242 -17.39 -19.21 7.20
N ALA A 243 -17.28 -17.89 7.20
CA ALA A 243 -16.03 -17.17 6.91
C ALA A 243 -14.86 -17.61 7.80
N VAL A 244 -15.08 -17.84 9.10
CA VAL A 244 -14.04 -18.35 10.02
C VAL A 244 -13.69 -19.83 9.76
N CYS A 245 -14.66 -20.68 9.42
CA CYS A 245 -14.37 -22.08 9.09
C CYS A 245 -13.67 -22.23 7.72
N CYS A 246 -13.95 -21.33 6.77
CA CYS A 246 -13.38 -21.34 5.42
C CYS A 246 -11.88 -21.00 5.34
N PHE A 247 -11.23 -20.70 6.46
CA PHE A 247 -9.76 -20.70 6.55
C PHE A 247 -9.14 -22.11 6.61
N VAL A 248 -9.96 -23.16 6.77
CA VAL A 248 -9.48 -24.53 7.06
C VAL A 248 -10.18 -25.60 6.19
N ILE A 249 -11.46 -25.40 5.84
CA ILE A 249 -12.30 -26.36 5.10
C ILE A 249 -13.23 -25.64 4.11
N ASP A 250 -13.65 -26.30 3.04
CA ASP A 250 -14.54 -25.70 2.03
C ASP A 250 -15.95 -25.43 2.61
N GLU A 251 -16.63 -24.39 2.13
CA GLU A 251 -18.00 -24.05 2.57
C GLU A 251 -18.96 -25.24 2.44
N SER A 252 -18.80 -26.05 1.39
CA SER A 252 -19.62 -27.26 1.15
C SER A 252 -19.51 -28.33 2.25
N GLN A 253 -18.47 -28.27 3.09
CA GLN A 253 -18.27 -29.13 4.25
C GLN A 253 -19.03 -28.66 5.49
N ILE A 254 -19.55 -27.42 5.48
CA ILE A 254 -20.19 -26.74 6.61
C ILE A 254 -21.72 -26.82 6.48
N VAL A 255 -22.40 -27.26 7.53
CA VAL A 255 -23.88 -27.25 7.61
C VAL A 255 -24.31 -26.61 8.93
N ILE A 256 -24.81 -25.37 8.85
CA ILE A 256 -25.32 -24.60 9.99
C ILE A 256 -26.85 -24.74 10.08
N GLY A 257 -27.35 -24.92 11.29
CA GLY A 257 -28.77 -24.89 11.62
C GLY A 257 -28.99 -24.51 13.09
N ARG A 258 -30.16 -24.86 13.65
CA ARG A 258 -30.44 -24.71 15.09
C ARG A 258 -30.85 -26.04 15.70
N GLY A 259 -30.51 -26.26 16.97
CA GLY A 259 -30.75 -27.55 17.61
C GLY A 259 -30.48 -27.55 19.11
N ALA A 260 -31.08 -28.51 19.81
CA ALA A 260 -30.78 -28.75 21.22
C ALA A 260 -29.44 -29.50 21.34
N ALA A 261 -28.60 -29.11 22.30
CA ALA A 261 -27.36 -29.82 22.61
C ALA A 261 -27.67 -31.18 23.28
N PRO A 262 -26.86 -32.23 23.06
CA PRO A 262 -27.09 -33.54 23.67
C PRO A 262 -26.93 -33.49 25.20
N ALA A 263 -27.78 -34.22 25.93
CA ALA A 263 -27.84 -34.15 27.38
C ALA A 263 -26.86 -35.12 28.08
N ASN A 264 -25.93 -34.54 28.85
CA ASN A 264 -24.98 -35.14 29.80
C ASN A 264 -23.79 -35.95 29.26
N GLY A 265 -22.59 -35.66 29.78
CA GLY A 265 -21.32 -36.28 29.35
C GLY A 265 -20.07 -36.03 30.22
N ALA A 266 -20.20 -35.92 31.55
CA ALA A 266 -19.12 -35.77 32.56
C ALA A 266 -18.44 -34.38 32.70
N GLU A 267 -17.68 -34.21 33.81
CA GLU A 267 -17.35 -32.92 34.44
C GLU A 267 -15.83 -32.66 34.60
N GLN A 268 -15.43 -31.39 34.59
CA GLN A 268 -14.54 -30.72 35.57
C GLN A 268 -14.18 -29.29 35.08
N GLY A 269 -14.25 -28.22 35.88
CA GLY A 269 -14.82 -28.04 37.22
C GLY A 269 -14.51 -26.63 37.74
N ALA A 270 -15.48 -25.95 38.39
CA ALA A 270 -15.32 -24.55 38.83
C ALA A 270 -16.06 -24.22 40.13
N PRO A 271 -15.43 -23.41 41.01
CA PRO A 271 -16.14 -22.54 41.94
C PRO A 271 -15.61 -21.08 41.86
N GLY A 272 -16.42 -20.03 42.04
CA GLY A 272 -17.87 -20.00 42.26
C GLY A 272 -18.27 -18.61 42.77
N ALA A 273 -19.25 -17.96 42.14
CA ALA A 273 -19.71 -16.64 42.54
C ALA A 273 -20.98 -16.71 43.41
N SER A 274 -21.14 -15.77 44.34
CA SER A 274 -22.39 -15.55 45.06
C SER A 274 -22.53 -14.07 45.41
N GLU A 275 -23.46 -13.40 44.75
CA GLU A 275 -24.04 -12.15 45.23
C GLU A 275 -25.22 -12.44 46.15
N ALA A 276 -25.49 -11.56 47.13
CA ALA A 276 -26.84 -11.09 47.46
C ALA A 276 -26.85 -10.01 48.56
N ALA A 277 -27.94 -9.23 48.55
CA ALA A 277 -28.53 -8.47 49.66
C ALA A 277 -27.84 -7.18 50.14
N GLN A 278 -28.55 -6.07 49.91
CA GLN A 278 -28.33 -4.74 50.51
C GLN A 278 -29.04 -4.63 51.87
N THR A 279 -28.60 -3.72 52.75
CA THR A 279 -29.52 -2.94 53.63
C THR A 279 -28.81 -1.74 54.24
N GLU A 280 -29.46 -0.57 54.24
CA GLU A 280 -29.08 0.57 55.10
C GLU A 280 -29.61 0.36 56.54
N PRO A 281 -29.13 1.15 57.53
CA PRO A 281 -29.84 2.40 57.82
C PRO A 281 -28.94 3.60 58.15
N ALA A 282 -29.47 4.81 57.92
CA ALA A 282 -28.80 6.08 58.23
C ALA A 282 -28.95 6.54 59.70
N ASN A 283 -28.08 7.45 60.14
CA ASN A 283 -28.43 8.43 61.19
C ASN A 283 -27.64 9.75 61.07
N ALA A 284 -28.12 10.81 61.72
CA ALA A 284 -27.91 12.21 61.31
C ALA A 284 -26.96 13.06 62.19
N GLY A 285 -26.52 14.19 61.61
CA GLY A 285 -26.07 15.41 62.32
C GLY A 285 -24.57 15.50 62.68
N GLY A 286 -23.98 16.69 62.89
CA GLY A 286 -24.54 18.04 62.68
C GLY A 286 -23.78 19.17 63.40
N MET A 287 -23.36 20.20 62.64
CA MET A 287 -23.00 21.58 63.06
C MET A 287 -21.85 21.89 64.05
N ALA A 288 -20.92 22.73 63.54
CA ALA A 288 -20.45 24.02 64.10
C ALA A 288 -19.20 24.15 65.04
N SER A 289 -18.24 24.93 64.50
CA SER A 289 -17.47 26.05 65.13
C SER A 289 -16.48 25.86 66.30
N GLY A 290 -15.21 26.16 66.03
CA GLY A 290 -14.52 27.33 66.64
C GLY A 290 -13.34 27.09 67.60
N GLY A 291 -12.27 27.90 67.46
CA GLY A 291 -11.38 28.26 68.60
C GLY A 291 -9.86 28.03 68.49
N ALA A 292 -9.15 28.99 67.91
CA ALA A 292 -7.73 29.39 68.07
C ALA A 292 -6.72 28.60 68.98
N GLY A 293 -5.47 28.47 68.52
CA GLY A 293 -4.30 28.16 69.36
C GLY A 293 -2.99 27.88 68.60
N ALA A 294 -2.00 28.78 68.67
CA ALA A 294 -0.62 28.65 68.15
C ALA A 294 0.38 28.53 69.35
N PRO A 295 1.74 28.40 69.23
CA PRO A 295 2.60 28.63 68.04
C PRO A 295 3.85 27.72 67.85
N ALA A 296 4.62 28.01 66.77
CA ALA A 296 6.07 27.77 66.58
C ALA A 296 6.58 26.29 66.52
N ALA A 297 7.54 25.89 65.68
CA ALA A 297 8.28 26.48 64.54
C ALA A 297 8.79 25.29 63.64
N VAL A 298 9.59 25.38 62.57
CA VAL A 298 10.48 26.40 61.95
C VAL A 298 10.35 26.28 60.41
N VAL A 299 10.90 27.23 59.63
CA VAL A 299 10.90 27.21 58.14
C VAL A 299 12.34 27.30 57.59
N GLN A 300 12.62 26.56 56.50
CA GLN A 300 13.68 26.86 55.54
C GLN A 300 13.04 27.24 54.19
N SER A 301 13.70 28.09 53.41
CA SER A 301 13.10 28.77 52.25
C SER A 301 13.93 28.63 50.97
N ALA A 302 13.22 28.67 49.83
CA ALA A 302 13.78 28.88 48.50
C ALA A 302 13.09 30.10 47.86
N PRO A 303 13.82 31.03 47.22
CA PRO A 303 13.25 32.27 46.68
C PRO A 303 12.82 32.18 45.21
N ALA A 304 11.93 33.08 44.79
CA ALA A 304 11.57 33.33 43.39
C ALA A 304 12.33 34.53 42.80
N ALA A 305 12.33 34.67 41.48
CA ALA A 305 13.15 35.64 40.74
C ALA A 305 12.51 37.05 40.57
N PRO A 306 13.33 38.12 40.52
CA PRO A 306 12.96 39.45 40.02
C PRO A 306 13.59 39.77 38.65
N ALA A 307 13.21 40.91 38.06
CA ALA A 307 13.73 41.44 36.79
C ALA A 307 14.49 42.79 36.99
N PRO A 308 14.77 43.65 35.98
CA PRO A 308 16.10 43.69 35.35
C PRO A 308 16.77 45.09 35.27
N ALA A 309 18.11 45.15 35.03
CA ALA A 309 18.81 46.37 34.56
C ALA A 309 20.21 46.09 33.96
N ALA A 310 20.55 46.81 32.86
CA ALA A 310 21.88 47.20 32.32
C ALA A 310 23.08 46.19 32.31
N ALA A 311 23.89 46.02 31.25
CA ALA A 311 24.43 47.02 30.33
C ALA A 311 25.18 46.42 29.09
N GLN A 312 25.17 47.16 27.97
CA GLN A 312 26.14 47.22 26.82
C GLN A 312 26.62 45.93 26.10
N PRO A 313 26.64 46.00 24.75
CA PRO A 313 27.88 45.76 23.99
C PRO A 313 28.31 46.98 23.13
N VAL A 314 29.39 46.83 22.36
CA VAL A 314 30.17 47.91 21.71
C VAL A 314 29.74 48.18 20.24
N ALA A 315 29.98 49.40 19.75
CA ALA A 315 29.75 49.85 18.37
C ALA A 315 30.77 49.23 17.36
N GLN A 316 30.74 49.43 16.03
CA GLN A 316 30.49 50.62 15.18
C GLN A 316 30.44 50.18 13.69
N PRO A 317 30.20 51.05 12.68
CA PRO A 317 29.11 52.02 12.46
C PRO A 317 28.28 51.71 11.19
N ALA A 318 27.08 52.29 11.07
CA ALA A 318 26.45 52.60 9.78
C ALA A 318 26.27 54.12 9.68
N ALA A 319 26.59 54.72 8.53
CA ALA A 319 26.56 56.16 8.34
C ALA A 319 25.33 56.61 7.54
N ALA A 320 24.67 57.67 8.00
CA ALA A 320 23.64 58.40 7.26
C ALA A 320 24.00 59.89 7.25
N GLN A 321 23.62 60.59 6.17
CA GLN A 321 23.60 62.05 6.12
C GLN A 321 22.23 62.52 5.60
N ALA A 322 21.84 63.74 5.98
CA ALA A 322 20.46 64.22 5.88
C ALA A 322 20.35 65.70 5.52
N ALA A 323 19.27 66.05 4.84
CA ALA A 323 18.69 67.39 4.67
C ALA A 323 17.31 67.23 4.00
N ALA A 324 16.33 68.15 4.06
CA ALA A 324 15.95 69.16 5.04
C ALA A 324 14.51 69.65 4.67
N GLN A 325 13.76 70.24 5.61
CA GLN A 325 12.41 70.81 5.40
C GLN A 325 12.46 72.26 4.80
N PRO A 326 11.35 72.96 4.40
CA PRO A 326 9.95 72.81 4.85
C PRO A 326 8.76 73.09 3.88
N ALA A 327 7.58 72.65 4.36
CA ALA A 327 6.15 73.05 4.19
C ALA A 327 5.68 74.20 3.25
N ALA A 328 4.45 74.04 2.69
CA ALA A 328 3.29 74.94 2.94
C ALA A 328 1.92 74.53 2.28
N GLN A 329 0.83 74.59 3.07
CA GLN A 329 -0.57 74.95 2.71
C GLN A 329 -1.42 74.11 1.73
N ALA A 330 -2.72 74.44 1.59
CA ALA A 330 -3.78 73.49 1.15
C ALA A 330 -5.07 74.11 0.53
N ALA A 331 -5.79 73.29 -0.26
CA ALA A 331 -7.21 73.39 -0.70
C ALA A 331 -7.62 74.58 -1.63
N PRO A 332 -8.81 74.54 -2.29
CA PRO A 332 -9.72 73.44 -2.67
C PRO A 332 -10.01 73.40 -4.22
N ALA A 333 -11.00 72.61 -4.66
CA ALA A 333 -11.44 72.47 -6.07
C ALA A 333 -12.68 73.33 -6.43
N PRO A 334 -12.92 73.58 -7.74
CA PRO A 334 -14.26 73.77 -8.32
C PRO A 334 -14.53 72.89 -9.57
N ALA A 335 -15.71 73.03 -10.19
CA ALA A 335 -16.31 72.06 -11.15
C ALA A 335 -16.44 72.55 -12.62
N GLU A 336 -17.22 71.79 -13.43
CA GLU A 336 -17.40 71.82 -14.90
C GLU A 336 -17.95 73.14 -15.52
N PRO A 337 -17.98 73.26 -16.87
CA PRO A 337 -19.26 72.98 -17.57
C PRO A 337 -19.22 72.39 -19.01
N ALA A 338 -20.21 71.52 -19.31
CA ALA A 338 -21.14 71.42 -20.47
C ALA A 338 -20.87 72.15 -21.84
N ILE A 339 -21.37 71.74 -23.03
CA ILE A 339 -22.14 70.57 -23.59
C ILE A 339 -22.16 70.68 -25.15
N VAL A 340 -22.16 69.57 -25.93
CA VAL A 340 -22.97 69.36 -27.19
C VAL A 340 -22.82 67.94 -27.79
N THR A 341 -23.87 67.43 -28.46
CA THR A 341 -23.93 66.13 -29.20
C THR A 341 -24.53 66.30 -30.60
N PRO A 342 -24.21 65.43 -31.58
CA PRO A 342 -25.17 64.40 -32.05
C PRO A 342 -24.52 63.10 -32.62
N ALA A 343 -25.23 62.03 -33.05
CA ALA A 343 -26.48 61.37 -32.59
C ALA A 343 -26.77 60.07 -33.39
N ALA A 344 -27.60 59.19 -32.81
CA ALA A 344 -28.49 58.18 -33.46
C ALA A 344 -27.96 56.81 -33.98
N ALA A 345 -28.89 55.82 -33.92
CA ALA A 345 -28.89 54.44 -34.45
C ALA A 345 -27.98 53.40 -33.72
N ALA A 346 -28.40 52.47 -32.84
CA ALA A 346 -29.66 51.88 -32.33
C ALA A 346 -29.69 50.35 -32.56
N ALA A 347 -29.86 49.58 -31.48
CA ALA A 347 -30.08 48.13 -31.50
C ALA A 347 -31.41 47.79 -30.79
N PRO A 348 -32.15 46.75 -31.22
CA PRO A 348 -33.41 46.33 -30.58
C PRO A 348 -33.16 45.45 -29.34
N ALA A 349 -34.15 45.35 -28.46
CA ALA A 349 -34.03 44.65 -27.17
C ALA A 349 -35.39 44.06 -26.68
N ALA A 350 -35.32 43.26 -25.61
CA ALA A 350 -36.42 42.83 -24.74
C ALA A 350 -37.42 41.81 -25.35
N PRO A 351 -38.34 41.18 -24.55
CA PRO A 351 -38.63 41.40 -23.13
C PRO A 351 -38.64 40.13 -22.24
N LYS A 352 -39.06 40.32 -20.98
CA LYS A 352 -39.09 39.36 -19.86
C LYS A 352 -40.51 39.27 -19.29
N ALA A 353 -41.07 38.07 -19.07
CA ALA A 353 -42.38 37.88 -18.43
C ALA A 353 -42.57 36.48 -17.79
N ALA A 354 -43.47 36.41 -16.81
CA ALA A 354 -44.04 35.25 -16.11
C ALA A 354 -45.37 35.73 -15.45
N PRO A 355 -46.19 34.91 -14.74
CA PRO A 355 -46.17 33.44 -14.54
C PRO A 355 -47.54 32.76 -14.88
N ALA A 356 -47.67 31.45 -14.62
CA ALA A 356 -48.96 30.74 -14.46
C ALA A 356 -48.79 29.49 -13.57
N SER A 357 -49.88 28.99 -12.99
CA SER A 357 -49.89 27.98 -11.91
C SER A 357 -50.73 26.73 -12.20
N ALA A 358 -50.32 25.58 -11.64
CA ALA A 358 -51.18 24.41 -11.43
C ALA A 358 -50.71 23.66 -10.17
N GLU A 359 -51.64 23.19 -9.33
CA GLU A 359 -51.35 22.46 -8.09
C GLU A 359 -51.55 20.95 -8.28
N GLY A 360 -50.94 20.13 -7.41
CA GLY A 360 -51.05 18.67 -7.46
C GLY A 360 -50.45 17.99 -6.22
N ASP A 361 -51.32 17.65 -5.26
CA ASP A 361 -51.10 16.90 -4.01
C ASP A 361 -49.70 16.31 -3.71
N ARG A 362 -49.08 16.79 -2.62
CA ARG A 362 -48.21 15.94 -1.77
C ARG A 362 -48.56 16.08 -0.29
N LYS A 363 -48.82 14.93 0.32
CA LYS A 363 -49.33 14.74 1.69
C LYS A 363 -48.23 14.99 2.72
N ALA A 364 -48.51 15.80 3.75
CA ALA A 364 -47.52 16.14 4.78
C ALA A 364 -47.17 14.96 5.70
N ARG A 365 -45.91 14.90 6.15
CA ARG A 365 -45.41 14.10 7.27
C ARG A 365 -44.44 14.98 8.08
N PRO A 366 -44.45 14.94 9.43
CA PRO A 366 -43.96 16.08 10.22
C PRO A 366 -42.44 16.20 10.28
N ALA A 367 -41.96 17.44 10.42
CA ALA A 367 -40.56 17.74 10.69
C ALA A 367 -40.16 17.32 12.12
N ALA A 368 -38.97 16.75 12.25
CA ALA A 368 -38.32 16.46 13.52
C ALA A 368 -36.89 17.03 13.49
N ALA A 369 -36.50 17.66 14.61
CA ALA A 369 -35.15 18.12 14.99
C ALA A 369 -34.12 18.35 13.85
N ALA A 370 -33.95 19.61 13.45
CA ALA A 370 -32.75 20.04 12.74
C ALA A 370 -31.58 20.17 13.74
N ASN A 371 -30.73 19.14 13.85
CA ASN A 371 -29.37 19.31 14.37
C ASN A 371 -28.49 19.87 13.24
N ALA A 372 -28.06 21.13 13.39
CA ALA A 372 -27.08 21.73 12.48
C ALA A 372 -25.66 21.41 12.98
N GLY A 373 -24.80 20.87 12.12
CA GLY A 373 -23.39 20.64 12.47
C GLY A 373 -22.69 19.45 11.79
N GLU A 374 -23.41 18.59 11.06
CA GLU A 374 -22.79 17.47 10.34
C GLU A 374 -22.12 17.96 9.04
N GLY A 375 -20.83 17.61 8.89
CA GLY A 375 -20.07 17.93 7.69
C GLY A 375 -20.58 17.14 6.49
N SER A 376 -20.92 17.83 5.40
CA SER A 376 -21.41 17.21 4.15
C SER A 376 -20.29 16.46 3.42
N SER A 377 -19.92 15.28 3.92
CA SER A 377 -18.95 14.38 3.28
C SER A 377 -19.44 13.94 1.89
N ILE A 378 -18.64 14.21 0.86
CA ILE A 378 -18.90 13.76 -0.51
C ILE A 378 -17.98 12.57 -0.78
N ARG A 379 -18.55 11.42 -1.16
CA ARG A 379 -17.77 10.27 -1.62
C ARG A 379 -17.31 10.52 -3.07
N VAL A 380 -16.02 10.40 -3.32
CA VAL A 380 -15.38 10.57 -4.62
C VAL A 380 -14.56 9.30 -4.91
N GLY A 381 -14.64 8.77 -6.13
CA GLY A 381 -13.82 7.62 -6.55
C GLY A 381 -12.34 7.99 -6.64
N VAL A 382 -11.46 7.08 -6.21
CA VAL A 382 -10.01 7.31 -6.08
C VAL A 382 -9.40 7.83 -7.38
N GLU A 383 -9.78 7.23 -8.52
CA GLU A 383 -9.38 7.62 -9.87
C GLU A 383 -9.51 9.14 -10.13
N LYS A 384 -10.55 9.79 -9.61
CA LYS A 384 -10.83 11.21 -9.87
C LYS A 384 -9.92 12.11 -9.04
N VAL A 385 -9.50 11.65 -7.85
CA VAL A 385 -8.49 12.34 -7.03
C VAL A 385 -7.11 12.17 -7.68
N ASP A 386 -6.81 10.98 -8.19
CA ASP A 386 -5.55 10.68 -8.86
C ASP A 386 -5.44 11.40 -10.23
N GLN A 387 -6.55 11.55 -10.97
CA GLN A 387 -6.63 12.42 -12.16
C GLN A 387 -6.41 13.90 -11.82
N LEU A 388 -7.02 14.41 -10.74
CA LEU A 388 -6.78 15.79 -10.28
C LEU A 388 -5.31 15.99 -9.88
N ILE A 389 -4.68 15.00 -9.24
CA ILE A 389 -3.25 14.97 -8.93
C ILE A 389 -2.38 15.02 -10.18
N ASN A 390 -2.71 14.23 -11.21
CA ASN A 390 -1.97 14.23 -12.47
C ASN A 390 -2.09 15.58 -13.19
N LEU A 391 -3.29 16.18 -13.22
CA LEU A 391 -3.54 17.52 -13.78
C LEU A 391 -2.81 18.62 -13.00
N VAL A 392 -2.69 18.52 -11.67
CA VAL A 392 -1.87 19.43 -10.86
C VAL A 392 -0.38 19.22 -11.15
N GLY A 393 0.09 17.99 -11.32
CA GLY A 393 1.46 17.70 -11.75
C GLY A 393 1.78 18.30 -13.12
N GLU A 394 0.87 18.18 -14.09
CA GLU A 394 0.99 18.81 -15.41
C GLU A 394 0.90 20.34 -15.36
N LEU A 395 0.10 20.91 -14.45
CA LEU A 395 0.08 22.36 -14.20
C LEU A 395 1.42 22.85 -13.63
N VAL A 396 2.00 22.15 -12.66
CA VAL A 396 3.32 22.49 -12.08
C VAL A 396 4.43 22.38 -13.14
N ILE A 397 4.42 21.34 -13.97
CA ILE A 397 5.32 21.22 -15.12
C ILE A 397 5.13 22.40 -16.08
N THR A 398 3.89 22.69 -16.50
CA THR A 398 3.59 23.81 -17.42
C THR A 398 4.00 25.17 -16.84
N GLN A 399 3.83 25.37 -15.52
CA GLN A 399 4.28 26.57 -14.81
C GLN A 399 5.82 26.66 -14.80
N ALA A 400 6.53 25.57 -14.57
CA ALA A 400 7.99 25.52 -14.68
C ALA A 400 8.46 25.84 -16.11
N MET A 401 7.78 25.30 -17.13
CA MET A 401 8.08 25.61 -18.54
C MET A 401 7.91 27.11 -18.87
N LEU A 402 6.82 27.71 -18.39
CA LEU A 402 6.58 29.14 -18.53
C LEU A 402 7.58 29.99 -17.74
N ALA A 403 8.06 29.51 -16.58
CA ALA A 403 9.06 30.20 -15.77
C ALA A 403 10.45 30.17 -16.42
N GLU A 404 10.89 29.02 -16.92
CA GLU A 404 12.14 28.88 -17.68
C GLU A 404 12.09 29.75 -18.94
N THR A 405 11.03 29.67 -19.73
CA THR A 405 10.82 30.54 -20.90
C THR A 405 10.88 32.02 -20.50
N THR A 406 10.23 32.40 -19.40
CA THR A 406 10.21 33.79 -18.90
C THR A 406 11.59 34.27 -18.44
N SER A 407 12.44 33.38 -17.91
CA SER A 407 13.80 33.72 -17.46
C SER A 407 14.71 34.25 -18.58
N THR A 408 14.37 33.97 -19.84
CA THR A 408 15.11 34.48 -21.02
C THR A 408 14.85 35.97 -21.32
N PHE A 409 13.81 36.57 -20.73
CA PHE A 409 13.48 37.99 -20.91
C PHE A 409 14.14 38.88 -19.84
N ASP A 410 14.54 40.09 -20.24
CA ASP A 410 15.05 41.12 -19.31
C ASP A 410 14.00 41.45 -18.22
N PRO A 411 14.28 41.18 -16.92
CA PRO A 411 13.35 41.47 -15.82
C PRO A 411 13.00 42.95 -15.68
N ALA A 412 13.91 43.86 -16.01
CA ALA A 412 13.67 45.30 -15.90
C ALA A 412 12.67 45.82 -16.95
N LEU A 413 12.53 45.11 -18.08
CA LEU A 413 11.56 45.42 -19.13
C LEU A 413 10.23 44.69 -18.95
N HIS A 414 10.22 43.54 -18.24
CA HIS A 414 9.09 42.62 -18.18
C HIS A 414 8.54 42.37 -16.76
N ASP A 415 8.79 43.27 -15.81
CA ASP A 415 8.32 43.21 -14.41
C ASP A 415 6.88 42.65 -14.21
N ARG A 416 5.91 43.07 -15.04
CA ARG A 416 4.53 42.55 -14.96
C ARG A 416 4.40 41.06 -15.25
N LEU A 417 5.22 40.52 -16.15
CA LEU A 417 5.26 39.09 -16.47
C LEU A 417 5.87 38.31 -15.32
N PHE A 418 7.00 38.77 -14.76
CA PHE A 418 7.63 38.14 -13.60
C PHE A 418 6.73 38.15 -12.36
N ASN A 419 6.04 39.26 -12.06
CA ASN A 419 5.05 39.31 -10.99
C ASN A 419 3.82 38.40 -11.27
N GLY A 420 3.42 38.27 -12.54
CA GLY A 420 2.37 37.33 -12.96
C GLY A 420 2.77 35.87 -12.76
N MET A 421 3.99 35.50 -13.16
CA MET A 421 4.55 34.16 -12.95
C MET A 421 4.69 33.81 -11.46
N ALA A 422 5.21 34.73 -10.64
CA ALA A 422 5.31 34.54 -9.19
C ALA A 422 3.93 34.44 -8.49
N GLN A 423 2.86 35.00 -9.08
CA GLN A 423 1.49 34.77 -8.60
C GLN A 423 0.91 33.44 -9.09
N LEU A 424 1.23 33.01 -10.32
CA LEU A 424 0.84 31.70 -10.83
C LEU A 424 1.48 30.57 -10.02
N GLU A 425 2.77 30.71 -9.67
CA GLU A 425 3.51 29.80 -8.79
C GLU A 425 2.85 29.65 -7.42
N ARG A 426 2.51 30.77 -6.75
CA ARG A 426 1.77 30.75 -5.49
C ARG A 426 0.42 30.05 -5.64
N ASN A 427 -0.37 30.43 -6.65
CA ASN A 427 -1.69 29.84 -6.88
C ASN A 427 -1.61 28.34 -7.20
N ALA A 428 -0.59 27.90 -7.93
CA ALA A 428 -0.39 26.49 -8.28
C ALA A 428 0.02 25.66 -7.04
N ARG A 429 0.87 26.23 -6.18
CA ARG A 429 1.23 25.65 -4.89
C ARG A 429 0.03 25.57 -3.94
N ASP A 430 -0.74 26.65 -3.79
CA ASP A 430 -1.95 26.68 -2.96
C ASP A 430 -2.96 25.62 -3.44
N LEU A 431 -3.11 25.46 -4.76
CA LEU A 431 -3.95 24.41 -5.37
C LEU A 431 -3.39 23.01 -5.14
N GLN A 432 -2.07 22.82 -5.19
CA GLN A 432 -1.42 21.55 -4.91
C GLN A 432 -1.61 21.14 -3.44
N GLU A 433 -1.35 22.04 -2.49
CA GLU A 433 -1.57 21.78 -1.06
C GLU A 433 -3.05 21.47 -0.77
N ALA A 434 -3.99 22.16 -1.42
CA ALA A 434 -5.42 21.88 -1.33
C ALA A 434 -5.84 20.52 -1.95
N VAL A 435 -5.30 20.13 -3.11
CA VAL A 435 -5.62 18.84 -3.75
C VAL A 435 -5.00 17.67 -2.99
N MET A 436 -3.80 17.83 -2.43
CA MET A 436 -3.20 16.83 -1.54
C MET A 436 -4.02 16.64 -0.26
N SER A 437 -4.55 17.72 0.33
CA SER A 437 -5.44 17.66 1.51
C SER A 437 -6.69 16.79 1.27
N ILE A 438 -7.22 16.72 0.04
CA ILE A 438 -8.37 15.84 -0.31
C ILE A 438 -8.02 14.34 -0.22
N ARG A 439 -6.74 13.97 -0.35
CA ARG A 439 -6.25 12.57 -0.33
C ARG A 439 -5.66 12.15 1.03
N MET A 440 -5.57 13.07 1.98
CA MET A 440 -5.11 12.79 3.35
C MET A 440 -6.12 11.95 4.12
N MET A 441 -5.62 11.02 4.92
CA MET A 441 -6.39 10.36 5.98
C MET A 441 -5.59 10.37 7.30
N PRO A 442 -6.25 10.32 8.47
CA PRO A 442 -5.57 10.18 9.76
C PRO A 442 -4.76 8.88 9.90
N MET A 443 -3.61 8.95 10.56
CA MET A 443 -2.80 7.79 10.95
C MET A 443 -3.54 6.77 11.84
N ASP A 444 -4.66 7.15 12.44
CA ASP A 444 -5.53 6.23 13.20
C ASP A 444 -6.02 5.02 12.38
N TYR A 445 -6.20 5.17 11.06
CA TYR A 445 -6.52 4.05 10.15
C TYR A 445 -5.45 2.93 10.13
N VAL A 446 -4.22 3.26 10.54
CA VAL A 446 -3.10 2.33 10.73
C VAL A 446 -2.98 1.97 12.22
N PHE A 447 -2.93 2.96 13.11
CA PHE A 447 -2.66 2.75 14.53
C PHE A 447 -3.75 1.96 15.27
N SER A 448 -5.02 2.10 14.89
CA SER A 448 -6.14 1.31 15.43
C SER A 448 -6.00 -0.22 15.26
N ARG A 449 -5.17 -0.68 14.31
CA ARG A 449 -4.93 -2.11 14.05
C ARG A 449 -3.92 -2.74 15.02
N PHE A 450 -2.97 -1.94 15.52
CA PHE A 450 -1.86 -2.46 16.32
C PHE A 450 -2.20 -2.93 17.75
N PRO A 451 -3.17 -2.38 18.51
CA PRO A 451 -3.52 -2.87 19.84
C PRO A 451 -3.82 -4.38 19.90
N ARG A 452 -4.50 -4.93 18.89
CA ARG A 452 -4.77 -6.37 18.79
C ARG A 452 -3.48 -7.15 18.47
N LEU A 453 -2.77 -6.77 17.41
CA LEU A 453 -1.52 -7.44 17.00
C LEU A 453 -0.48 -7.48 18.14
N VAL A 454 -0.32 -6.36 18.87
CA VAL A 454 0.61 -6.25 19.99
C VAL A 454 0.20 -7.17 21.13
N ARG A 455 -1.09 -7.22 21.48
CA ARG A 455 -1.62 -8.11 22.53
C ARG A 455 -1.43 -9.58 22.18
N ASP A 456 -1.81 -9.97 20.98
CA ASP A 456 -1.80 -11.37 20.53
C ASP A 456 -0.36 -11.89 20.40
N LEU A 457 0.57 -11.08 19.88
CA LEU A 457 1.98 -11.44 19.78
C LEU A 457 2.70 -11.40 21.15
N ALA A 458 2.41 -10.42 22.01
CA ALA A 458 2.97 -10.39 23.36
C ALA A 458 2.55 -11.60 24.20
N ALA A 459 1.28 -12.03 24.09
CA ALA A 459 0.79 -13.26 24.70
C ALA A 459 1.54 -14.50 24.17
N LYS A 460 1.67 -14.65 22.85
CA LYS A 460 2.41 -15.76 22.21
C LYS A 460 3.90 -15.82 22.63
N LEU A 461 4.50 -14.67 22.95
CA LEU A 461 5.90 -14.55 23.38
C LEU A 461 6.11 -14.59 24.91
N GLY A 462 5.04 -14.68 25.72
CA GLY A 462 5.14 -14.63 27.18
C GLY A 462 5.62 -13.28 27.73
N LYS A 463 5.30 -12.18 27.05
CA LYS A 463 5.72 -10.82 27.40
C LYS A 463 4.50 -9.98 27.85
N GLN A 464 4.72 -9.03 28.75
CA GLN A 464 3.73 -8.02 29.13
C GLN A 464 4.12 -6.70 28.47
N VAL A 465 3.23 -6.12 27.67
CA VAL A 465 3.51 -4.92 26.87
C VAL A 465 2.32 -3.96 26.88
N GLU A 466 2.59 -2.67 27.09
CA GLU A 466 1.66 -1.57 26.90
C GLU A 466 1.99 -0.86 25.58
N LEU A 467 0.97 -0.66 24.73
CA LEU A 467 1.08 0.13 23.51
C LEU A 467 0.58 1.56 23.76
N VAL A 468 1.41 2.55 23.47
CA VAL A 468 1.07 3.98 23.57
C VAL A 468 1.14 4.63 22.18
N THR A 469 0.07 5.30 21.76
CA THR A 469 -0.04 5.95 20.45
C THR A 469 -0.13 7.47 20.57
N PHE A 470 0.74 8.18 19.86
CA PHE A 470 0.72 9.65 19.73
C PHE A 470 0.52 10.05 18.26
N GLY A 471 -0.26 11.10 17.99
CA GLY A 471 -0.47 11.57 16.62
C GLY A 471 -1.45 10.73 15.78
N GLN A 472 -2.43 10.07 16.40
CA GLN A 472 -3.50 9.36 15.66
C GLN A 472 -4.24 10.28 14.66
N ALA A 473 -4.42 11.55 15.02
CA ALA A 473 -5.02 12.58 14.16
C ALA A 473 -4.04 13.22 13.16
N THR A 474 -2.80 12.76 13.08
CA THR A 474 -1.82 13.23 12.08
C THR A 474 -2.20 12.70 10.70
N GLU A 475 -2.35 13.61 9.74
CA GLU A 475 -2.73 13.28 8.36
C GLU A 475 -1.54 12.77 7.54
N LEU A 476 -1.78 11.74 6.72
CA LEU A 476 -0.87 11.14 5.75
C LEU A 476 -1.67 10.75 4.48
N ASP A 477 -1.03 10.78 3.30
CA ASP A 477 -1.65 10.37 2.04
C ASP A 477 -2.16 8.91 2.06
N LYS A 478 -3.33 8.63 1.46
CA LYS A 478 -3.92 7.27 1.41
C LYS A 478 -2.95 6.20 0.88
N SER A 479 -2.23 6.46 -0.20
CA SER A 479 -1.33 5.47 -0.81
C SER A 479 -0.04 5.27 -0.01
N LEU A 480 0.39 6.29 0.76
CA LEU A 480 1.44 6.11 1.76
C LEU A 480 0.92 5.31 2.98
N ILE A 481 -0.33 5.55 3.42
CA ILE A 481 -0.99 4.76 4.48
C ILE A 481 -1.07 3.27 4.10
N GLU A 482 -1.43 2.95 2.86
CA GLU A 482 -1.52 1.55 2.41
C GLU A 482 -0.13 0.89 2.34
N ARG A 483 0.92 1.63 1.94
CA ARG A 483 2.29 1.11 1.80
C ARG A 483 3.12 1.12 3.09
N ILE A 484 2.74 1.88 4.12
CA ILE A 484 3.47 1.98 5.40
C ILE A 484 3.04 0.91 6.43
N ILE A 485 1.89 0.25 6.24
CA ILE A 485 1.36 -0.80 7.12
C ILE A 485 2.38 -1.95 7.29
N ASP A 486 2.96 -2.48 6.22
CA ASP A 486 3.91 -3.59 6.28
C ASP A 486 5.24 -3.21 6.97
N PRO A 487 5.91 -2.09 6.60
CA PRO A 487 7.04 -1.55 7.35
C PRO A 487 6.80 -1.40 8.86
N LEU A 488 5.67 -0.80 9.26
CA LEU A 488 5.35 -0.60 10.68
C LEU A 488 5.01 -1.92 11.39
N THR A 489 4.28 -2.82 10.73
CA THR A 489 3.99 -4.17 11.25
C THR A 489 5.27 -4.95 11.52
N HIS A 490 6.27 -4.84 10.65
CA HIS A 490 7.56 -5.48 10.84
C HIS A 490 8.38 -4.82 11.97
N LEU A 491 8.36 -3.49 12.11
CA LEU A 491 9.05 -2.79 13.20
C LEU A 491 8.42 -3.09 14.57
N VAL A 492 7.09 -3.03 14.67
CA VAL A 492 6.31 -3.45 15.86
C VAL A 492 6.66 -4.89 16.23
N ARG A 493 6.70 -5.80 15.25
CA ARG A 493 7.13 -7.19 15.48
C ARG A 493 8.56 -7.27 16.03
N ASN A 494 9.53 -6.57 15.45
CA ASN A 494 10.93 -6.65 15.92
C ASN A 494 11.11 -6.08 17.34
N SER A 495 10.41 -5.00 17.69
CA SER A 495 10.38 -4.51 19.08
C SER A 495 9.72 -5.52 20.02
N LEU A 496 8.72 -6.30 19.58
CA LEU A 496 8.09 -7.33 20.41
C LEU A 496 8.90 -8.63 20.51
N ASP A 497 9.50 -9.11 19.41
CA ASP A 497 10.30 -10.34 19.36
C ASP A 497 11.67 -10.17 20.01
N HIS A 498 12.39 -9.08 19.68
CA HIS A 498 13.81 -8.92 19.97
C HIS A 498 14.15 -7.69 20.84
N GLY A 499 13.35 -6.62 20.79
CA GLY A 499 13.53 -5.42 21.62
C GLY A 499 13.16 -5.68 23.09
N ILE A 500 11.87 -5.87 23.36
CA ILE A 500 11.32 -6.02 24.70
C ILE A 500 11.69 -7.39 25.29
N GLU A 501 12.21 -7.36 26.51
CA GLU A 501 12.67 -8.53 27.27
C GLU A 501 11.49 -9.25 27.96
N THR A 502 11.67 -10.51 28.38
CA THR A 502 10.64 -11.22 29.16
C THR A 502 10.48 -10.62 30.56
N VAL A 503 9.33 -10.84 31.21
CA VAL A 503 9.01 -10.27 32.53
C VAL A 503 10.09 -10.60 33.59
N GLU A 504 10.70 -11.78 33.52
CA GLU A 504 11.80 -12.20 34.41
C GLU A 504 13.09 -11.42 34.11
N ALA A 505 13.47 -11.30 32.84
CA ALA A 505 14.66 -10.55 32.43
C ALA A 505 14.52 -9.04 32.73
N ARG A 506 13.34 -8.45 32.50
CA ARG A 506 13.07 -7.04 32.86
C ARG A 506 13.22 -6.80 34.36
N LYS A 507 12.68 -7.68 35.21
CA LYS A 507 12.86 -7.62 36.67
C LYS A 507 14.31 -7.81 37.09
N ALA A 508 15.05 -8.73 36.45
CA ALA A 508 16.49 -8.91 36.70
C ALA A 508 17.33 -7.69 36.27
N ALA A 509 16.91 -6.96 35.24
CA ALA A 509 17.50 -5.70 34.79
C ALA A 509 17.04 -4.46 35.61
N GLY A 510 16.12 -4.62 36.58
CA GLY A 510 15.59 -3.52 37.39
C GLY A 510 14.57 -2.63 36.69
N LYS A 511 13.97 -3.10 35.58
CA LYS A 511 12.88 -2.42 34.85
C LYS A 511 11.51 -2.82 35.39
N ASP A 512 10.46 -2.11 34.95
CA ASP A 512 9.08 -2.55 35.17
C ASP A 512 8.81 -3.92 34.50
N SER A 513 7.90 -4.72 35.05
CA SER A 513 7.40 -5.97 34.45
C SER A 513 6.87 -5.78 33.03
N THR A 514 6.20 -4.66 32.78
CA THR A 514 5.57 -4.29 31.52
C THR A 514 6.59 -3.56 30.67
N GLY A 515 6.77 -3.99 29.42
CA GLY A 515 7.49 -3.22 28.40
C GLY A 515 6.60 -2.14 27.80
N GLN A 516 7.18 -1.02 27.41
CA GLN A 516 6.46 0.04 26.70
C GLN A 516 6.85 0.01 25.22
N LEU A 517 5.85 -0.02 24.35
CA LEU A 517 5.97 0.19 22.92
C LEU A 517 5.24 1.49 22.57
N VAL A 518 5.96 2.44 21.98
CA VAL A 518 5.43 3.74 21.57
C VAL A 518 5.39 3.83 20.05
N LEU A 519 4.25 4.24 19.52
CA LEU A 519 4.09 4.66 18.13
C LEU A 519 3.78 6.16 18.12
N SER A 520 4.59 6.96 17.45
CA SER A 520 4.32 8.40 17.24
C SER A 520 4.18 8.71 15.75
N ALA A 521 3.35 9.71 15.44
CA ALA A 521 3.33 10.39 14.15
C ALA A 521 3.32 11.92 14.37
N ALA A 522 4.03 12.67 13.54
CA ALA A 522 4.08 14.12 13.59
C ALA A 522 4.38 14.74 12.22
N HIS A 523 3.88 15.96 11.98
CA HIS A 523 4.30 16.81 10.86
C HIS A 523 5.58 17.57 11.27
N HIS A 524 6.63 17.49 10.45
CA HIS A 524 7.87 18.24 10.68
C HIS A 524 8.49 18.72 9.36
N GLY A 525 8.50 20.04 9.14
CA GLY A 525 9.20 20.66 8.01
C GLY A 525 8.76 20.20 6.62
N GLY A 526 7.46 19.91 6.42
CA GLY A 526 6.92 19.37 5.16
C GLY A 526 7.03 17.85 5.01
N ASN A 527 7.55 17.15 6.02
CA ASN A 527 7.61 15.69 6.09
C ASN A 527 6.70 15.14 7.18
N ILE A 528 6.27 13.90 7.00
CA ILE A 528 5.69 13.05 8.05
C ILE A 528 6.82 12.29 8.73
N VAL A 529 6.95 12.46 10.04
CA VAL A 529 7.86 11.68 10.88
C VAL A 529 7.03 10.66 11.65
N ILE A 530 7.36 9.38 11.51
CA ILE A 530 6.73 8.27 12.23
C ILE A 530 7.82 7.58 13.04
N GLU A 531 7.63 7.39 14.34
CA GLU A 531 8.65 6.80 15.22
C GLU A 531 8.08 5.58 15.95
N VAL A 532 8.82 4.47 15.91
CA VAL A 532 8.55 3.23 16.62
C VAL A 532 9.61 3.09 17.70
N SER A 533 9.23 3.18 18.97
CA SER A 533 10.18 3.15 20.10
C SER A 533 9.82 2.08 21.12
N ASP A 534 10.79 1.29 21.56
CA ASP A 534 10.67 0.38 22.70
C ASP A 534 11.59 0.79 23.86
N ASP A 535 11.26 0.33 25.07
CA ASP A 535 12.10 0.43 26.26
C ASP A 535 12.93 -0.85 26.53
N GLY A 536 13.23 -1.60 25.47
CA GLY A 536 13.78 -2.95 25.50
C GLY A 536 15.28 -3.06 25.83
N ALA A 537 15.88 -4.18 25.48
CA ALA A 537 17.31 -4.45 25.70
C ALA A 537 18.23 -3.49 24.92
N GLY A 538 17.72 -2.85 23.86
CA GLY A 538 18.52 -2.11 22.89
C GLY A 538 19.34 -3.04 21.97
N LEU A 539 19.92 -2.46 20.93
CA LEU A 539 20.70 -3.19 19.93
C LEU A 539 22.07 -3.61 20.47
N ARG A 540 22.41 -4.87 20.25
CA ARG A 540 23.65 -5.50 20.74
C ARG A 540 24.80 -5.25 19.76
N ARG A 541 25.45 -4.08 19.86
CA ARG A 541 26.60 -3.64 19.04
C ARG A 541 27.57 -4.79 18.72
N ASP A 542 28.05 -5.50 19.75
CA ASP A 542 29.01 -6.60 19.62
C ASP A 542 28.49 -7.78 18.79
N LYS A 543 27.18 -8.11 18.90
CA LYS A 543 26.56 -9.18 18.09
C LYS A 543 26.47 -8.78 16.62
N ILE A 544 26.19 -7.51 16.33
CA ILE A 544 26.09 -6.98 14.96
C ILE A 544 27.49 -6.99 14.33
N LEU A 545 28.49 -6.42 15.01
CA LEU A 545 29.90 -6.46 14.59
C LEU A 545 30.38 -7.90 14.33
N ALA A 546 30.07 -8.84 15.25
CA ALA A 546 30.44 -10.25 15.09
C ALA A 546 29.70 -10.96 13.95
N LYS A 547 28.44 -10.62 13.64
CA LYS A 547 27.72 -11.18 12.49
C LYS A 547 28.21 -10.58 11.17
N ALA A 548 28.52 -9.28 11.14
CA ALA A 548 29.10 -8.62 9.98
C ALA A 548 30.47 -9.21 9.60
N ALA A 549 31.37 -9.39 10.58
CA ALA A 549 32.65 -10.04 10.37
C ALA A 549 32.50 -11.49 9.85
N LYS A 550 31.53 -12.26 10.37
CA LYS A 550 31.21 -13.62 9.85
C LYS A 550 30.67 -13.60 8.42
N GLN A 551 30.02 -12.52 7.98
CA GLN A 551 29.50 -12.34 6.62
C GLN A 551 30.51 -11.69 5.66
N GLY A 552 31.78 -11.56 6.07
CA GLY A 552 32.85 -11.00 5.23
C GLY A 552 32.78 -9.48 5.03
N ILE A 553 31.93 -8.78 5.81
CA ILE A 553 31.86 -7.32 5.81
C ILE A 553 33.09 -6.80 6.58
N THR A 554 33.78 -5.81 6.01
CA THR A 554 34.89 -5.13 6.69
C THR A 554 34.37 -4.38 7.91
N VAL A 555 34.78 -4.80 9.10
CA VAL A 555 34.45 -4.17 10.38
C VAL A 555 35.69 -3.47 10.94
N SER A 556 35.52 -2.29 11.53
CA SER A 556 36.55 -1.58 12.29
C SER A 556 36.06 -1.27 13.70
N ASP A 557 36.95 -1.35 14.69
CA ASP A 557 36.66 -0.94 16.07
C ASP A 557 36.28 0.55 16.16
N THR A 558 36.68 1.35 15.16
CA THR A 558 36.42 2.80 15.06
C THR A 558 35.04 3.17 14.53
N MET A 559 34.20 2.21 14.13
CA MET A 559 32.87 2.51 13.54
C MET A 559 31.96 3.24 14.54
N THR A 560 31.21 4.23 14.07
CA THR A 560 30.20 4.90 14.91
C THR A 560 29.02 3.97 15.16
N ASP A 561 28.25 4.22 16.21
CA ASP A 561 27.08 3.37 16.51
C ASP A 561 26.05 3.43 15.36
N ASP A 562 25.89 4.59 14.72
CA ASP A 562 25.00 4.79 13.56
C ASP A 562 25.47 3.99 12.32
N GLU A 563 26.79 3.88 12.09
CA GLU A 563 27.35 3.00 11.07
C GLU A 563 27.07 1.53 11.39
N VAL A 564 27.13 1.13 12.67
CA VAL A 564 26.83 -0.25 13.10
C VAL A 564 25.33 -0.57 12.99
N TRP A 565 24.44 0.35 13.35
CA TRP A 565 22.99 0.16 13.18
C TRP A 565 22.61 0.08 11.69
N ASN A 566 23.29 0.82 10.82
CA ASN A 566 23.06 0.74 9.37
C ASN A 566 23.36 -0.64 8.76
N LEU A 567 24.22 -1.45 9.38
CA LEU A 567 24.50 -2.82 8.93
C LEU A 567 23.26 -3.73 9.00
N ILE A 568 22.29 -3.42 9.87
CA ILE A 568 21.02 -4.17 10.03
C ILE A 568 20.22 -4.19 8.72
N PHE A 569 20.36 -3.14 7.89
CA PHE A 569 19.65 -3.01 6.63
C PHE A 569 20.33 -3.71 5.44
N LEU A 570 21.41 -4.46 5.65
CA LEU A 570 22.06 -5.21 4.58
C LEU A 570 21.27 -6.48 4.23
N PRO A 571 21.16 -6.86 2.93
CA PRO A 571 20.47 -8.09 2.53
C PRO A 571 21.02 -9.33 3.26
N GLY A 572 20.12 -10.11 3.86
CA GLY A 572 20.49 -11.30 4.65
C GLY A 572 21.10 -11.02 6.04
N PHE A 573 21.03 -9.79 6.56
CA PHE A 573 21.54 -9.46 7.90
C PHE A 573 20.59 -9.88 9.04
N SER A 574 20.29 -11.18 9.12
CA SER A 574 19.28 -11.77 10.03
C SER A 574 19.34 -11.39 11.52
N THR A 575 20.54 -11.33 12.11
CA THR A 575 20.83 -11.57 13.55
C THR A 575 20.32 -12.90 14.14
N ALA A 576 19.14 -13.39 13.75
CA ALA A 576 18.59 -14.70 14.11
C ALA A 576 19.51 -15.88 13.71
N GLU A 577 19.37 -16.99 14.44
CA GLU A 577 20.12 -18.25 14.27
C GLU A 577 19.21 -19.42 13.81
N GLN A 578 17.88 -19.24 13.85
CA GLN A 578 16.87 -20.13 13.26
C GLN A 578 15.82 -19.28 12.54
N VAL A 579 15.26 -19.81 11.45
CA VAL A 579 14.05 -19.25 10.84
C VAL A 579 12.86 -19.72 11.68
N THR A 580 12.10 -18.80 12.25
CA THR A 580 10.82 -19.11 12.91
C THR A 580 9.69 -19.12 11.88
N ASP A 581 8.64 -19.92 12.10
CA ASP A 581 7.52 -20.06 11.16
C ASP A 581 6.81 -18.72 10.88
N VAL A 582 6.88 -17.78 11.83
CA VAL A 582 6.34 -16.42 11.74
C VAL A 582 7.15 -15.51 10.78
N SER A 583 8.35 -15.93 10.40
CA SER A 583 9.30 -15.19 9.53
C SER A 583 9.27 -15.66 8.06
N GLY A 584 8.47 -16.69 7.72
CA GLY A 584 8.48 -17.41 6.44
C GLY A 584 8.14 -16.65 5.14
N ARG A 585 8.05 -15.31 5.15
CA ARG A 585 7.87 -14.47 3.95
C ARG A 585 9.14 -13.75 3.48
N GLY A 586 10.31 -14.09 4.04
CA GLY A 586 11.60 -13.52 3.62
C GLY A 586 11.80 -12.03 3.92
N VAL A 587 10.90 -11.43 4.72
CA VAL A 587 10.95 -10.00 5.05
C VAL A 587 12.07 -9.74 6.07
N GLY A 588 13.17 -9.13 5.60
CA GLY A 588 14.22 -8.58 6.44
C GLY A 588 14.07 -7.07 6.65
N MET A 589 14.97 -6.48 7.45
CA MET A 589 15.04 -5.02 7.60
C MET A 589 15.48 -4.32 6.30
N ASP A 590 16.18 -5.03 5.41
CA ASP A 590 16.49 -4.58 4.05
C ASP A 590 15.23 -4.38 3.19
N VAL A 591 14.20 -5.22 3.37
CA VAL A 591 12.88 -5.05 2.73
C VAL A 591 12.17 -3.82 3.29
N VAL A 592 12.17 -3.64 4.61
CA VAL A 592 11.58 -2.44 5.26
C VAL A 592 12.25 -1.16 4.76
N LYS A 593 13.58 -1.11 4.69
CA LYS A 593 14.32 0.03 4.12
C LYS A 593 13.96 0.27 2.65
N ARG A 594 13.90 -0.79 1.84
CA ARG A 594 13.56 -0.70 0.41
C ARG A 594 12.13 -0.16 0.20
N ASN A 595 11.17 -0.63 0.98
CA ASN A 595 9.78 -0.16 0.93
C ASN A 595 9.71 1.34 1.28
N ILE A 596 10.39 1.77 2.34
CA ILE A 596 10.46 3.19 2.75
C ILE A 596 11.14 4.06 1.68
N GLN A 597 12.26 3.61 1.11
CA GLN A 597 12.94 4.30 0.00
C GLN A 597 12.05 4.37 -1.26
N SER A 598 11.25 3.34 -1.53
CA SER A 598 10.28 3.33 -2.64
C SER A 598 9.10 4.29 -2.45
N MET A 599 8.93 4.86 -1.24
CA MET A 599 7.99 5.93 -0.92
C MET A 599 8.65 7.32 -0.95
N GLY A 600 9.90 7.44 -1.40
CA GLY A 600 10.68 8.68 -1.37
C GLY A 600 11.17 9.08 0.03
N GLY A 601 10.97 8.23 1.04
CA GLY A 601 11.38 8.47 2.42
C GLY A 601 12.73 7.83 2.77
N HIS A 602 13.15 8.04 4.02
CA HIS A 602 14.25 7.27 4.62
C HIS A 602 13.90 6.74 6.01
N VAL A 603 14.72 5.81 6.49
CA VAL A 603 14.65 5.24 7.83
C VAL A 603 15.96 5.47 8.56
N GLU A 604 15.86 5.65 9.87
CA GLU A 604 16.93 5.97 10.81
C GLU A 604 16.74 5.10 12.06
N ILE A 605 17.81 4.59 12.66
CA ILE A 605 17.74 3.79 13.90
C ILE A 605 18.68 4.41 14.92
N THR A 606 18.13 4.74 16.08
CA THR A 606 18.90 5.07 17.28
C THR A 606 18.63 4.01 18.34
N SER A 607 19.65 3.62 19.11
CA SER A 607 19.49 2.58 20.13
C SER A 607 20.53 2.69 21.23
N HIS A 608 20.13 2.34 22.45
CA HIS A 608 20.97 2.41 23.63
C HIS A 608 20.79 1.15 24.48
N ALA A 609 21.87 0.41 24.70
CA ALA A 609 21.86 -0.83 25.48
C ALA A 609 21.23 -0.62 26.87
N GLY A 610 20.26 -1.46 27.21
CA GLY A 610 19.48 -1.41 28.45
C GLY A 610 18.37 -0.34 28.48
N LYS A 611 18.29 0.58 27.50
CA LYS A 611 17.24 1.61 27.43
C LYS A 611 16.22 1.39 26.30
N GLY A 612 16.54 0.58 25.31
CA GLY A 612 15.67 0.28 24.17
C GLY A 612 16.16 0.88 22.86
N SER A 613 15.26 0.92 21.87
CA SER A 613 15.55 1.39 20.51
C SER A 613 14.44 2.29 19.98
N THR A 614 14.78 3.26 19.15
CA THR A 614 13.84 4.12 18.42
C THR A 614 14.17 4.08 16.93
N THR A 615 13.27 3.51 16.13
CA THR A 615 13.33 3.58 14.67
C THR A 615 12.47 4.74 14.19
N ARG A 616 13.08 5.68 13.47
CA ARG A 616 12.42 6.84 12.87
C ARG A 616 12.26 6.60 11.37
N ILE A 617 11.08 6.89 10.85
CA ILE A 617 10.77 6.94 9.43
C ILE A 617 10.44 8.39 9.08
N VAL A 618 11.01 8.91 7.99
CA VAL A 618 10.69 10.23 7.45
C VAL A 618 10.16 10.04 6.03
N LEU A 619 8.91 10.46 5.79
CA LEU A 619 8.23 10.41 4.49
C LEU A 619 7.92 11.83 4.01
N PRO A 620 8.04 12.15 2.70
CA PRO A 620 7.58 13.42 2.16
C PRO A 620 6.03 13.51 2.20
N LEU A 621 5.48 14.71 2.39
CA LEU A 621 4.03 14.95 2.36
C LEU A 621 3.46 15.09 0.93
N THR A 622 4.32 15.38 -0.04
CA THR A 622 3.93 15.73 -1.41
C THR A 622 3.77 14.51 -2.32
N LEU A 623 3.25 14.75 -3.53
CA LEU A 623 3.61 13.94 -4.71
C LEU A 623 5.13 13.76 -4.78
N ALA A 624 5.59 12.69 -5.44
CA ALA A 624 7.02 12.39 -5.56
C ALA A 624 7.77 13.53 -6.29
N ILE A 625 8.30 14.46 -5.52
CA ILE A 625 9.12 15.58 -5.93
C ILE A 625 10.50 15.33 -5.36
N LEU A 626 11.52 15.46 -6.21
CA LEU A 626 12.89 15.14 -5.88
C LEU A 626 13.77 16.37 -6.10
N ASP A 627 14.53 16.75 -5.07
CA ASP A 627 15.57 17.76 -5.22
C ASP A 627 16.69 17.19 -6.09
N GLY A 628 16.78 17.68 -7.32
CA GLY A 628 17.68 17.18 -8.35
C GLY A 628 18.79 18.16 -8.70
N MET A 629 20.01 17.67 -8.80
CA MET A 629 21.06 18.34 -9.55
C MET A 629 20.95 17.94 -11.01
N SER A 630 20.63 18.89 -11.88
CA SER A 630 20.57 18.72 -13.33
C SER A 630 21.99 18.73 -13.90
N VAL A 631 22.36 17.66 -14.59
CA VAL A 631 23.71 17.44 -15.13
C VAL A 631 23.64 17.06 -16.61
N LYS A 632 24.61 17.52 -17.38
CA LYS A 632 24.68 17.29 -18.83
C LYS A 632 25.80 16.31 -19.17
N VAL A 633 25.55 15.46 -20.16
CA VAL A 633 26.49 14.48 -20.72
C VAL A 633 26.25 14.39 -22.22
N GLY A 634 27.20 14.82 -23.06
CA GLY A 634 26.98 14.95 -24.51
C GLY A 634 25.84 15.93 -24.81
N SER A 635 24.81 15.47 -25.53
CA SER A 635 23.55 16.20 -25.70
C SER A 635 22.58 16.08 -24.52
N GLU A 636 22.68 15.00 -23.73
CA GLU A 636 21.62 14.52 -22.84
C GLU A 636 21.65 15.16 -21.44
N ILE A 637 20.48 15.23 -20.80
CA ILE A 637 20.31 15.76 -19.44
C ILE A 637 19.85 14.65 -18.49
N PHE A 638 20.59 14.48 -17.40
CA PHE A 638 20.29 13.56 -16.32
C PHE A 638 20.04 14.32 -15.01
N ILE A 639 19.28 13.73 -14.10
CA ILE A 639 19.07 14.24 -12.75
C ILE A 639 19.80 13.35 -11.74
N LEU A 640 20.74 13.92 -11.00
CA LEU A 640 21.36 13.29 -9.84
C LEU A 640 20.58 13.70 -8.58
N PRO A 641 20.03 12.77 -7.78
CA PRO A 641 19.36 13.12 -6.53
C PRO A 641 20.31 13.80 -5.55
N LEU A 642 19.96 15.01 -5.12
CA LEU A 642 20.86 15.90 -4.37
C LEU A 642 21.26 15.33 -3.01
N ASN A 643 20.40 14.49 -2.41
CA ASN A 643 20.67 13.79 -1.15
C ASN A 643 21.86 12.81 -1.21
N PHE A 644 22.34 12.45 -2.41
CA PHE A 644 23.55 11.65 -2.61
C PHE A 644 24.77 12.48 -3.07
N VAL A 645 24.61 13.77 -3.35
CA VAL A 645 25.69 14.66 -3.83
C VAL A 645 26.41 15.31 -2.65
N MET A 646 27.69 15.02 -2.48
CA MET A 646 28.52 15.55 -1.38
C MET A 646 29.24 16.85 -1.75
N GLU A 647 29.94 16.83 -2.88
CA GLU A 647 30.65 17.99 -3.46
C GLU A 647 30.84 17.78 -4.97
N SER A 648 31.21 18.83 -5.70
CA SER A 648 31.61 18.73 -7.11
C SER A 648 32.89 19.52 -7.35
N LEU A 649 33.74 19.02 -8.25
CA LEU A 649 35.05 19.58 -8.56
C LEU A 649 35.49 19.26 -9.99
N GLN A 650 36.31 20.10 -10.59
CA GLN A 650 37.02 19.77 -11.82
C GLN A 650 38.38 19.16 -11.45
N PRO A 651 38.66 17.89 -11.79
CA PRO A 651 39.90 17.22 -11.41
C PRO A 651 41.07 17.71 -12.29
N ARG A 652 42.29 17.58 -11.76
CA ARG A 652 43.54 17.81 -12.51
C ARG A 652 44.10 16.48 -13.00
N ALA A 653 44.93 16.52 -14.04
CA ALA A 653 45.65 15.34 -14.51
C ALA A 653 46.44 14.64 -13.38
N ASP A 654 47.10 15.42 -12.51
CA ASP A 654 47.86 14.93 -11.35
C ASP A 654 47.00 14.29 -10.24
N ASP A 655 45.68 14.42 -10.32
CA ASP A 655 44.72 13.83 -9.39
C ASP A 655 43.98 12.62 -9.99
N ILE A 656 44.21 12.28 -11.27
CA ILE A 656 43.62 11.12 -11.95
C ILE A 656 44.67 10.01 -12.07
N TYR A 657 44.32 8.80 -11.64
CA TYR A 657 45.21 7.63 -11.65
C TYR A 657 44.48 6.46 -12.32
N THR A 658 45.19 5.69 -13.16
CA THR A 658 44.67 4.44 -13.73
C THR A 658 45.27 3.26 -12.97
N VAL A 659 44.42 2.38 -12.47
CA VAL A 659 44.80 1.17 -11.72
C VAL A 659 45.13 0.04 -12.71
N ALA A 660 45.85 -1.00 -12.26
CA ALA A 660 46.37 -2.06 -13.14
C ALA A 660 45.30 -2.91 -13.87
N ASN A 661 44.03 -2.84 -13.42
CA ASN A 661 42.86 -3.42 -14.08
C ASN A 661 42.21 -2.51 -15.14
N GLY A 662 42.74 -1.31 -15.36
CA GLY A 662 42.21 -0.31 -16.29
C GLY A 662 41.19 0.66 -15.69
N GLU A 663 40.75 0.45 -14.44
CA GLU A 663 39.83 1.36 -13.76
C GLU A 663 40.49 2.73 -13.49
N ARG A 664 39.72 3.79 -13.69
CA ARG A 664 40.12 5.16 -13.35
C ARG A 664 39.73 5.46 -11.90
N VAL A 665 40.63 6.08 -11.15
CA VAL A 665 40.36 6.61 -9.80
C VAL A 665 40.78 8.07 -9.73
N VAL A 666 40.06 8.87 -8.95
CA VAL A 666 40.39 10.28 -8.69
C VAL A 666 40.78 10.46 -7.22
N ARG A 667 41.84 11.23 -6.99
CA ARG A 667 42.35 11.55 -5.66
C ARG A 667 41.68 12.82 -5.14
N VAL A 668 40.85 12.70 -4.11
CA VAL A 668 40.12 13.82 -3.50
C VAL A 668 40.52 13.91 -2.03
N ARG A 669 41.04 15.08 -1.62
CA ARG A 669 41.47 15.37 -0.23
C ARG A 669 42.48 14.37 0.38
N GLY A 670 43.11 13.53 -0.43
CA GLY A 670 44.08 12.50 -0.03
C GLY A 670 43.56 11.05 -0.13
N GLU A 671 42.26 10.86 -0.36
CA GLU A 671 41.63 9.56 -0.57
C GLU A 671 41.47 9.27 -2.07
N TYR A 672 41.54 8.00 -2.47
CA TYR A 672 41.30 7.58 -3.86
C TYR A 672 39.87 7.06 -4.00
N LEU A 673 39.10 7.66 -4.90
CA LEU A 673 37.70 7.32 -5.17
C LEU A 673 37.57 6.74 -6.58
N PRO A 674 36.82 5.63 -6.79
CA PRO A 674 36.59 5.08 -8.11
C PRO A 674 35.81 6.06 -8.97
N LEU A 675 36.25 6.26 -10.21
CA LEU A 675 35.68 7.22 -11.16
C LEU A 675 34.79 6.48 -12.17
N VAL A 676 33.48 6.64 -12.02
CA VAL A 676 32.44 6.14 -12.93
C VAL A 676 32.15 7.23 -13.95
N ALA A 677 32.29 6.96 -15.25
CA ALA A 677 31.92 7.91 -16.29
C ALA A 677 30.46 7.70 -16.72
N LEU A 678 29.64 8.75 -16.60
CA LEU A 678 28.19 8.61 -16.83
C LEU A 678 27.87 8.30 -18.30
N HIS A 679 28.72 8.74 -19.23
CA HIS A 679 28.65 8.37 -20.65
C HIS A 679 29.03 6.92 -20.95
N GLU A 680 29.96 6.32 -20.20
CA GLU A 680 30.33 4.90 -20.37
C GLU A 680 29.17 3.99 -19.94
N VAL A 681 28.49 4.34 -18.84
CA VAL A 681 27.36 3.55 -18.32
C VAL A 681 26.13 3.64 -19.24
N PHE A 682 25.69 4.85 -19.58
CA PHE A 682 24.48 5.04 -20.40
C PHE A 682 24.74 5.03 -21.91
N SER A 683 25.97 4.73 -22.35
CA SER A 683 26.37 4.67 -23.77
C SER A 683 26.05 5.95 -24.55
N VAL A 684 26.37 7.11 -23.96
CA VAL A 684 26.04 8.44 -24.50
C VAL A 684 27.13 8.92 -25.47
N GLU A 685 26.73 9.26 -26.69
CA GLU A 685 27.62 9.81 -27.73
C GLU A 685 27.99 11.29 -27.47
N ASP A 686 29.04 11.78 -28.14
CA ASP A 686 29.57 13.17 -28.05
C ASP A 686 29.93 13.72 -26.64
N ALA A 687 29.96 12.88 -25.61
CA ALA A 687 30.31 13.26 -24.23
C ALA A 687 31.82 13.43 -23.98
N ARG A 688 32.19 14.14 -22.89
CA ARG A 688 33.60 14.41 -22.53
C ARG A 688 34.26 13.20 -21.87
N THR A 689 35.08 12.50 -22.64
CA THR A 689 35.84 11.31 -22.20
C THR A 689 37.05 11.62 -21.29
N ASP A 690 37.62 12.82 -21.40
CA ASP A 690 38.71 13.33 -20.55
C ASP A 690 38.14 13.93 -19.25
N PRO A 691 38.42 13.35 -18.06
CA PRO A 691 37.86 13.85 -16.81
C PRO A 691 38.32 15.26 -16.45
N THR A 692 39.44 15.75 -17.00
CA THR A 692 39.93 17.12 -16.77
C THR A 692 39.11 18.17 -17.51
N GLN A 693 38.30 17.77 -18.50
CA GLN A 693 37.44 18.65 -19.31
C GLN A 693 35.97 18.62 -18.90
N GLY A 694 35.56 17.58 -18.16
CA GLY A 694 34.26 17.51 -17.49
C GLY A 694 34.30 18.01 -16.05
N ILE A 695 33.25 17.71 -15.31
CA ILE A 695 33.13 17.93 -13.87
C ILE A 695 32.97 16.57 -13.18
N VAL A 696 33.58 16.41 -12.02
CA VAL A 696 33.44 15.22 -11.18
C VAL A 696 32.60 15.54 -9.96
N THR A 697 31.45 14.87 -9.87
CA THR A 697 30.56 14.94 -8.71
C THR A 697 30.87 13.79 -7.76
N ILE A 698 31.09 14.10 -6.48
CA ILE A 698 31.38 13.12 -5.43
C ILE A 698 30.05 12.64 -4.87
N MET A 699 29.73 11.38 -5.14
CA MET A 699 28.50 10.72 -4.74
C MET A 699 28.73 9.89 -3.48
N GLN A 700 27.80 9.91 -2.53
CA GLN A 700 27.82 9.05 -1.35
C GLN A 700 26.55 8.19 -1.25
N THR A 701 26.72 6.88 -1.12
CA THR A 701 25.63 5.94 -0.83
C THR A 701 26.13 4.74 -0.04
N GLU A 702 25.30 4.18 0.84
CA GLU A 702 25.66 3.09 1.77
C GLU A 702 26.97 3.33 2.56
N GLY A 703 27.23 4.59 2.95
CA GLY A 703 28.45 5.01 3.66
C GLY A 703 29.73 5.03 2.80
N ARG A 704 29.64 4.67 1.51
CA ARG A 704 30.77 4.67 0.57
C ARG A 704 30.69 5.88 -0.36
N ARG A 705 31.86 6.43 -0.70
CA ARG A 705 32.02 7.55 -1.63
C ARG A 705 32.61 7.06 -2.94
N PHE A 706 32.08 7.56 -4.05
CA PHE A 706 32.63 7.37 -5.40
C PHE A 706 32.53 8.66 -6.19
N ALA A 707 33.24 8.72 -7.31
CA ALA A 707 33.29 9.87 -8.18
C ALA A 707 32.50 9.58 -9.47
N MET A 708 31.67 10.52 -9.90
CA MET A 708 30.89 10.44 -11.14
C MET A 708 31.33 11.55 -12.09
N LEU A 709 31.87 11.19 -13.26
CA LEU A 709 32.21 12.13 -14.32
C LEU A 709 30.98 12.46 -15.16
N ILE A 710 30.71 13.76 -15.25
CA ILE A 710 29.70 14.43 -16.08
C ILE A 710 30.38 15.53 -16.92
N ASP A 711 29.72 16.07 -17.93
CA ASP A 711 30.32 17.11 -18.76
C ASP A 711 30.16 18.49 -18.12
N GLU A 712 28.92 18.83 -17.71
CA GLU A 712 28.54 20.14 -17.16
C GLU A 712 27.47 20.01 -16.07
N LEU A 713 27.48 20.94 -15.11
CA LEU A 713 26.42 21.15 -14.12
C LEU A 713 25.47 22.23 -14.67
N VAL A 714 24.19 21.90 -14.83
CA VAL A 714 23.17 22.85 -15.32
C VAL A 714 22.58 23.65 -14.16
N GLY A 715 22.23 22.98 -13.05
CA GLY A 715 21.74 23.65 -11.84
C GLY A 715 20.88 22.74 -10.95
N GLN A 716 20.55 23.22 -9.75
CA GLN A 716 19.59 22.56 -8.86
C GLN A 716 18.16 22.94 -9.23
N GLN A 717 17.27 21.95 -9.29
CA GLN A 717 15.82 22.14 -9.51
C GLN A 717 15.01 21.06 -8.80
N GLN A 718 13.78 21.38 -8.40
CA GLN A 718 12.83 20.39 -7.87
C GLN A 718 12.11 19.73 -9.05
N VAL A 719 12.20 18.41 -9.17
CA VAL A 719 11.67 17.67 -10.33
C VAL A 719 10.51 16.75 -9.94
N VAL A 720 9.47 16.68 -10.78
CA VAL A 720 8.31 15.80 -10.55
C VAL A 720 8.62 14.41 -11.09
N VAL A 721 8.79 13.46 -10.19
CA VAL A 721 9.16 12.07 -10.49
C VAL A 721 7.97 11.36 -11.15
N LYS A 722 8.12 10.98 -12.43
CA LYS A 722 7.19 10.10 -13.14
C LYS A 722 7.78 8.69 -13.23
N ASN A 723 6.98 7.67 -12.91
CA ASN A 723 7.40 6.28 -13.05
C ASN A 723 7.50 5.91 -14.55
N LEU A 724 8.55 5.16 -14.91
CA LEU A 724 8.79 4.63 -16.25
C LEU A 724 8.09 3.28 -16.46
N GLU A 725 7.81 2.53 -15.39
CA GLU A 725 7.48 1.09 -15.43
C GLU A 725 6.17 0.74 -16.15
N THR A 726 5.23 1.69 -16.32
CA THR A 726 3.99 1.47 -17.08
C THR A 726 4.23 1.27 -18.58
N ASN A 727 5.27 1.89 -19.14
CA ASN A 727 5.52 1.93 -20.59
C ASN A 727 6.89 1.36 -20.98
N TYR A 728 7.83 1.27 -20.04
CA TYR A 728 9.22 0.90 -20.31
C TYR A 728 9.70 -0.21 -19.36
N ARG A 729 10.47 -1.15 -19.89
CA ARG A 729 11.22 -2.11 -19.06
C ARG A 729 12.20 -1.35 -18.16
N LYS A 730 12.36 -1.82 -16.92
CA LYS A 730 13.24 -1.22 -15.91
C LYS A 730 14.67 -1.09 -16.45
N VAL A 731 15.11 0.14 -16.73
CA VAL A 731 16.45 0.44 -17.25
C VAL A 731 17.44 0.43 -16.09
N HIS A 732 18.56 -0.30 -16.23
CA HIS A 732 19.56 -0.37 -15.17
C HIS A 732 20.23 0.99 -14.94
N GLY A 733 20.55 1.33 -13.69
CA GLY A 733 21.09 2.64 -13.33
C GLY A 733 20.10 3.81 -13.32
N ILE A 734 18.82 3.60 -13.67
CA ILE A 734 17.77 4.64 -13.69
C ILE A 734 16.68 4.29 -12.69
N SER A 735 16.26 5.27 -11.88
CA SER A 735 15.18 5.11 -10.90
C SER A 735 13.81 5.55 -11.44
N ALA A 736 13.77 6.62 -12.23
CA ALA A 736 12.57 7.25 -12.78
C ALA A 736 12.91 8.27 -13.89
N ALA A 737 11.92 9.00 -14.39
CA ALA A 737 12.11 10.15 -15.28
C ALA A 737 11.37 11.40 -14.78
N THR A 738 11.69 12.56 -15.36
CA THR A 738 10.97 13.83 -15.18
C THR A 738 10.84 14.55 -16.53
N ILE A 739 9.97 15.55 -16.58
CA ILE A 739 9.89 16.52 -17.68
C ILE A 739 10.52 17.84 -17.19
N LEU A 740 11.31 18.50 -18.05
CA LEU A 740 11.97 19.78 -17.77
C LEU A 740 11.15 20.99 -18.28
N GLY A 741 11.61 22.22 -18.00
CA GLY A 741 10.92 23.44 -18.42
C GLY A 741 11.03 23.75 -19.93
N ASP A 742 11.96 23.16 -20.66
CA ASP A 742 11.95 23.14 -22.12
C ASP A 742 10.99 22.07 -22.70
N GLY A 743 10.41 21.22 -21.85
CA GLY A 743 9.57 20.08 -22.22
C GLY A 743 10.33 18.81 -22.60
N SER A 744 11.66 18.80 -22.48
CA SER A 744 12.48 17.59 -22.65
C SER A 744 12.28 16.61 -21.50
N VAL A 745 12.65 15.35 -21.72
CA VAL A 745 12.61 14.29 -20.69
C VAL A 745 14.00 14.10 -20.14
N ALA A 746 14.16 14.20 -18.81
CA ALA A 746 15.42 13.92 -18.12
C ALA A 746 15.31 12.66 -17.26
N LEU A 747 16.38 11.89 -17.22
CA LEU A 747 16.43 10.57 -16.57
C LEU A 747 17.03 10.71 -15.16
N ILE A 748 16.34 10.16 -14.16
CA ILE A 748 16.75 10.25 -12.75
C ILE A 748 17.62 9.03 -12.40
N VAL A 749 18.85 9.29 -11.94
CA VAL A 749 19.89 8.26 -11.80
C VAL A 749 19.76 7.50 -10.48
N ASP A 750 19.76 6.17 -10.53
CA ASP A 750 19.89 5.28 -9.37
C ASP A 750 21.38 5.15 -8.96
N VAL A 751 21.81 6.09 -8.13
CA VAL A 751 23.15 6.15 -7.53
C VAL A 751 23.52 4.86 -6.78
N ALA A 752 22.54 4.13 -6.23
CA ALA A 752 22.76 2.88 -5.49
C ALA A 752 22.90 1.66 -6.42
N ALA A 753 22.25 1.64 -7.59
CA ALA A 753 22.53 0.65 -8.64
C ALA A 753 23.97 0.81 -9.18
N LEU A 754 24.36 2.03 -9.57
CA LEU A 754 25.69 2.30 -10.16
C LEU A 754 26.86 1.91 -9.25
N ASN A 755 26.74 2.18 -7.94
CA ASN A 755 27.74 1.77 -6.95
C ASN A 755 27.86 0.23 -6.83
N ARG A 756 26.77 -0.52 -7.06
CA ARG A 756 26.78 -1.99 -7.01
C ARG A 756 27.44 -2.61 -8.25
N GLU A 757 27.24 -2.06 -9.44
CA GLU A 757 27.94 -2.50 -10.66
C GLU A 757 29.44 -2.24 -10.57
N THR A 758 29.83 -1.05 -10.09
CA THR A 758 31.23 -0.70 -9.84
C THR A 758 31.90 -1.74 -8.92
N ARG A 759 31.19 -2.19 -7.88
CA ARG A 759 31.68 -3.27 -6.99
C ARG A 759 31.76 -4.63 -7.67
N ALA A 760 30.82 -4.98 -8.54
CA ALA A 760 30.80 -6.26 -9.24
C ALA A 760 32.01 -6.41 -10.18
N SER A 761 32.26 -5.40 -11.03
CA SER A 761 33.42 -5.33 -11.94
C SER A 761 34.75 -5.43 -11.18
N HIS A 762 34.88 -4.68 -10.08
CA HIS A 762 36.05 -4.70 -9.21
C HIS A 762 36.27 -6.09 -8.58
N SER A 763 35.21 -6.74 -8.09
CA SER A 763 35.30 -8.08 -7.49
C SER A 763 35.60 -9.20 -8.48
N ALA A 764 35.06 -9.13 -9.71
CA ALA A 764 35.35 -10.10 -10.75
C ALA A 764 36.82 -10.01 -11.20
N SER A 765 37.34 -8.78 -11.32
CA SER A 765 38.75 -8.51 -11.64
C SER A 765 39.70 -9.06 -10.57
N LEU A 766 39.34 -8.92 -9.29
CA LEU A 766 40.11 -9.44 -8.15
C LEU A 766 40.03 -10.96 -7.96
N ALA A 767 39.11 -11.65 -8.66
CA ALA A 767 39.02 -13.12 -8.66
C ALA A 767 39.72 -13.78 -9.86
N LEU A 768 40.25 -12.97 -10.78
CA LEU A 768 40.96 -13.40 -12.00
C LEU A 768 42.48 -13.12 -11.96
N ALA A 769 42.99 -12.64 -10.82
CA ALA A 769 44.38 -12.27 -10.57
C ALA A 769 44.99 -13.01 -9.36
#